data_AF-A0A5D2G6L0-F1
#
_entry.id   AF-A0A5D2G6L0-F1
#
_cell.length_a   1.000
_cell.length_b   1.000
_cell.length_c   1.000
_cell.angle_alpha   90.00
_cell.angle_beta   90.00
_cell.angle_gamma   90.00
#
_symmetry.space_group_name_H-M   'P 1'
#
loop_
_entity.id
_entity.type
_entity.pdbx_description
1 polymer ?
#
loop_
_entity_poly.entity_id
_entity_poly.type
_entity_poly.pdbx_seq_one_letter_code
_entity_poly.pdbx_strand_id
1 'polypeptide(L)'
;MAQISEAIRDGAEGFFKTQYGTISKMALLLALVILSIYLFRNTTPQQESSGLGRATSACITVAAFLLGALCSGVAGYVGMWVSVRANVRVSSAARRSAREALLIAVRAGGFSALVVVGMAVIGIAILYATFYVWLGVHSPGSMKVTDLPLLLVGYGFGASFVALFAQLGGGIYTKAADVGADLVGKVEQGIPEDDPRNPAVIADLVGDNVGDCAARGADLFESIAAEIISAMILGGTMAQRCKIEDPSGFILFPLVVHSFDLVVSSIGILSIRGTRDSNVKVPLEDPMTILQKGYSVTIILAVLTFFGSTRWLLYTEQAPSAWLNFSLCGLVGIITAYVFVWITKYYTDYKHEPVRTLALSSSTGHGTNIIAGVSLGLESTALPVLVISVSIISAFWLGHTSGLVDKTGSPTGGLFGTAVATMGMLSTAAYILTMDMFGPIADNAGGIVEMSQQPDSVREITDVLDAVGNTTKATTKGFAIGSAALASFLLFSAYMDEVSSFAREPFKQVDIAIPEVFIGGLLGSMLIFLFSAWACAAVGRTAQEVVKEVRRQFIERPGIMDYKEKPDYGRCVAIVASASLREMIKPGALAIVSPIVVGFLFRVLGHYTGHPLLGAKVVAALLMFATVSGILMALFLNTAGGAWDNAKKFIETGALGGKGSESHKAAVTGDTVGDPFKDTAGPSLHVLIKMLATITLVMAPVFL
;
A
#
# COMPACT_ATOMS: atom_id res chain seq x y z
N MET A 1 26.96 -8.48 15.78
CA MET A 1 25.53 -8.76 15.49
C MET A 1 24.58 -8.21 16.55
N ALA A 2 24.56 -8.73 17.80
CA ALA A 2 23.56 -8.31 18.79
C ALA A 2 23.56 -6.80 19.11
N GLN A 3 24.73 -6.19 19.31
CA GLN A 3 24.85 -4.75 19.57
C GLN A 3 24.33 -3.89 18.40
N ILE A 4 24.56 -4.31 17.15
CA ILE A 4 24.07 -3.61 15.96
C ILE A 4 22.55 -3.74 15.87
N SER A 5 22.02 -4.95 16.08
CA SER A 5 20.58 -5.21 16.10
C SER A 5 19.87 -4.40 17.19
N GLU A 6 20.51 -4.19 18.35
CA GLU A 6 19.97 -3.36 19.42
C GLU A 6 19.95 -1.88 19.03
N ALA A 7 20.99 -1.36 18.38
CA ALA A 7 21.01 0.01 17.86
C ALA A 7 19.91 0.25 16.80
N ILE A 8 19.71 -0.71 15.90
CA ILE A 8 18.62 -0.67 14.91
C ILE A 8 17.26 -0.71 15.62
N ARG A 9 17.10 -1.56 16.63
CA ARG A 9 15.86 -1.64 17.42
C ARG A 9 15.53 -0.33 18.10
N ASP A 10 16.49 0.24 18.81
CA ASP A 10 16.28 1.45 19.58
C ASP A 10 15.98 2.65 18.66
N GLY A 11 16.64 2.73 17.50
CA GLY A 11 16.35 3.71 16.46
C GLY A 11 14.95 3.55 15.86
N ALA A 12 14.55 2.32 15.51
CA ALA A 12 13.25 2.03 14.93
C ALA A 12 12.10 2.28 15.92
N GLU A 13 12.21 1.77 17.15
CA GLU A 13 11.20 2.00 18.20
C GLU A 13 11.11 3.49 18.59
N GLY A 14 12.25 4.20 18.62
CA GLY A 14 12.30 5.64 18.88
C GLY A 14 11.64 6.49 17.79
N PHE A 15 11.95 6.22 16.51
CA PHE A 15 11.30 6.89 15.38
C PHE A 15 9.80 6.60 15.35
N PHE A 16 9.42 5.32 15.47
CA PHE A 16 8.02 4.90 15.47
C PHE A 16 7.21 5.63 16.54
N LYS A 17 7.71 5.69 17.79
CA LYS A 17 7.06 6.42 18.88
C LYS A 17 6.84 7.91 18.55
N THR A 18 7.81 8.54 17.91
CA THR A 18 7.77 9.97 17.57
C THR A 18 6.83 10.22 16.38
N GLN A 19 6.90 9.39 15.35
CA GLN A 19 6.03 9.44 14.17
C GLN A 19 4.57 9.23 14.57
N TYR A 20 4.27 8.14 15.27
CA TYR A 20 2.91 7.85 15.72
C TYR A 20 2.40 8.87 16.72
N GLY A 21 3.25 9.39 17.62
CA GLY A 21 2.86 10.51 18.49
C GLY A 21 2.44 11.76 17.71
N THR A 22 3.05 12.02 16.55
CA THR A 22 2.67 13.13 15.66
C THR A 22 1.38 12.82 14.90
N ILE A 23 1.30 11.63 14.30
CA ILE A 23 0.11 11.15 13.58
C ILE A 23 -1.11 11.15 14.50
N SER A 24 -0.99 10.67 15.75
CA SER A 24 -2.09 10.66 16.72
C SER A 24 -2.59 12.07 17.05
N LYS A 25 -1.70 13.06 17.19
CA LYS A 25 -2.11 14.46 17.40
C LYS A 25 -2.90 15.00 16.20
N MET A 26 -2.44 14.70 14.98
CA MET A 26 -3.12 15.12 13.76
C MET A 26 -4.46 14.38 13.59
N ALA A 27 -4.52 13.09 13.93
CA ALA A 27 -5.75 12.30 13.92
C ALA A 27 -6.77 12.84 14.92
N LEU A 28 -6.35 13.21 16.13
CA LEU A 28 -7.24 13.83 17.13
C LEU A 28 -7.78 15.19 16.66
N LEU A 29 -6.93 16.02 16.04
CA LEU A 29 -7.37 17.28 15.44
C LEU A 29 -8.43 17.02 14.35
N LEU A 30 -8.17 16.07 13.46
CA LEU A 30 -9.10 15.71 12.39
C LEU A 30 -10.40 15.09 12.93
N ALA A 31 -10.32 14.28 13.99
CA ALA A 31 -11.48 13.73 14.69
C ALA A 31 -12.40 14.83 15.24
N LEU A 32 -11.85 15.92 15.78
CA LEU A 32 -12.62 17.09 16.21
C LEU A 32 -13.29 17.81 15.02
N VAL A 33 -12.61 17.87 13.86
CA VAL A 33 -13.18 18.43 12.63
C VAL A 33 -14.35 17.56 12.14
N ILE A 34 -14.18 16.24 12.07
CA ILE A 34 -15.25 15.29 11.70
C ILE A 34 -16.42 15.41 12.67
N LEU A 35 -16.16 15.43 13.97
CA LEU A 35 -17.18 15.60 15.01
C LEU A 35 -17.99 16.87 14.76
N SER A 36 -17.31 17.99 14.53
CA SER A 36 -17.96 19.28 14.28
C SER A 36 -18.85 19.22 13.04
N ILE A 37 -18.33 18.71 11.92
CA ILE A 37 -19.10 18.56 10.68
C ILE A 37 -20.35 17.71 10.90
N TYR A 38 -20.23 16.59 11.61
CA TYR A 38 -21.34 15.66 11.84
C TYR A 38 -22.35 16.15 12.89
N LEU A 39 -21.97 17.08 13.76
CA LEU A 39 -22.90 17.74 14.68
C LEU A 39 -23.77 18.78 13.98
N PHE A 40 -23.21 19.51 13.00
CA PHE A 40 -23.93 20.57 12.27
C PHE A 40 -24.65 20.08 11.00
N ARG A 41 -24.43 18.84 10.56
CA ARG A 41 -25.10 18.28 9.38
C ARG A 41 -26.54 17.84 9.63
N ASN A 42 -27.30 17.70 8.55
CA ASN A 42 -28.59 17.01 8.54
C ASN A 42 -28.40 15.49 8.59
N THR A 43 -29.34 14.81 9.24
CA THR A 43 -29.40 13.35 9.33
C THR A 43 -29.84 12.74 8.01
N THR A 44 -29.27 11.59 7.65
CA THR A 44 -29.75 10.82 6.50
C THR A 44 -31.14 10.24 6.79
N PRO A 45 -31.97 9.99 5.76
CA PRO A 45 -33.27 9.33 5.95
C PRO A 45 -33.17 7.99 6.71
N GLN A 46 -32.07 7.25 6.51
CA GLN A 46 -31.78 5.98 7.17
C GLN A 46 -31.49 6.18 8.66
N GLN A 47 -30.71 7.21 9.03
CA GLN A 47 -30.44 7.57 10.42
C GLN A 47 -31.69 8.03 11.16
N GLU A 48 -32.54 8.81 10.49
CA GLU A 48 -33.84 9.24 11.03
C GLU A 48 -34.75 8.04 11.29
N SER A 49 -34.83 7.11 10.34
CA SER A 49 -35.65 5.90 10.46
C SER A 49 -35.20 4.94 11.58
N SER A 50 -33.93 5.03 11.98
CA SER A 50 -33.32 4.18 13.01
C SER A 50 -33.23 4.87 14.38
N GLY A 51 -33.74 6.10 14.51
CA GLY A 51 -33.70 6.87 15.75
C GLY A 51 -32.31 7.39 16.13
N LEU A 52 -31.32 7.32 15.23
CA LEU A 52 -29.99 7.88 15.48
C LEU A 52 -30.04 9.41 15.39
N GLY A 53 -29.88 10.06 16.55
CA GLY A 53 -29.66 11.50 16.61
C GLY A 53 -28.32 11.93 15.98
N ARG A 54 -28.22 13.21 15.62
CA ARG A 54 -27.00 13.83 15.05
C ARG A 54 -25.77 13.54 15.89
N ALA A 55 -25.86 13.79 17.21
CA ALA A 55 -24.78 13.57 18.16
C ALA A 55 -24.28 12.11 18.19
N THR A 56 -25.21 11.15 18.19
CA THR A 56 -24.88 9.73 18.16
C THR A 56 -24.15 9.36 16.87
N SER A 57 -24.63 9.83 15.71
CA SER A 57 -23.98 9.57 14.42
C SER A 57 -22.56 10.15 14.36
N ALA A 58 -22.37 11.35 14.92
CA ALA A 58 -21.08 12.00 15.00
C ALA A 58 -20.10 11.21 15.87
N CYS A 59 -20.54 10.76 17.04
CA CYS A 59 -19.74 9.91 17.93
C CYS A 59 -19.36 8.58 17.29
N ILE A 60 -20.28 7.93 16.57
CA ILE A 60 -20.02 6.66 15.87
C ILE A 60 -18.94 6.84 14.81
N THR A 61 -19.06 7.85 13.94
CA THR A 61 -18.09 8.07 12.86
C THR A 61 -16.71 8.42 13.42
N VAL A 62 -16.64 9.23 14.47
CA VAL A 62 -15.38 9.57 15.15
C VAL A 62 -14.77 8.36 15.84
N ALA A 63 -15.57 7.55 16.53
CA ALA A 63 -15.09 6.32 17.18
C ALA A 63 -14.57 5.32 16.15
N ALA A 64 -15.28 5.13 15.04
CA ALA A 64 -14.85 4.28 13.93
C ALA A 64 -13.52 4.80 13.34
N PHE A 65 -13.40 6.11 13.11
CA PHE A 65 -12.16 6.74 12.64
C PHE A 65 -10.98 6.51 13.58
N LEU A 66 -11.15 6.77 14.87
CA LEU A 66 -10.08 6.56 15.85
C LEU A 66 -9.70 5.09 16.00
N LEU A 67 -10.67 4.17 15.91
CA LEU A 67 -10.42 2.74 15.94
C LEU A 67 -9.64 2.28 14.71
N GLY A 68 -10.03 2.74 13.50
CA GLY A 68 -9.30 2.44 12.26
C GLY A 68 -7.87 2.96 12.28
N ALA A 69 -7.68 4.20 12.78
CA ALA A 69 -6.36 4.78 12.97
C ALA A 69 -5.51 3.98 13.99
N LEU A 70 -6.10 3.56 15.10
CA LEU A 70 -5.42 2.74 16.11
C LEU A 70 -5.01 1.38 15.53
N CYS A 71 -5.93 0.68 14.87
CA CYS A 71 -5.66 -0.64 14.28
C CYS A 71 -4.60 -0.57 13.18
N SER A 72 -4.63 0.46 12.33
CA SER A 72 -3.58 0.70 11.33
C SER A 72 -2.22 0.94 11.97
N GLY A 73 -2.17 1.70 13.08
CA GLY A 73 -0.94 1.91 13.82
C GLY A 73 -0.39 0.68 14.52
N VAL A 74 -1.27 -0.15 15.08
CA VAL A 74 -0.87 -1.46 15.64
C VAL A 74 -0.35 -2.37 14.53
N ALA A 75 -0.97 -2.39 13.35
CA ALA A 75 -0.51 -3.17 12.20
C ALA A 75 0.92 -2.77 11.78
N GLY A 76 1.19 -1.46 11.67
CA GLY A 76 2.54 -0.98 11.38
C GLY A 76 3.55 -1.31 12.48
N TYR A 77 3.16 -1.18 13.76
CA TYR A 77 4.02 -1.53 14.89
C TYR A 77 4.41 -3.01 14.88
N VAL A 78 3.46 -3.91 14.63
CA VAL A 78 3.72 -5.35 14.57
C VAL A 78 4.73 -5.66 13.46
N GLY A 79 4.56 -5.06 12.28
CA GLY A 79 5.49 -5.24 11.16
C GLY A 79 6.93 -4.90 11.53
N MET A 80 7.15 -3.73 12.14
CA MET A 80 8.46 -3.32 12.64
C MET A 80 8.96 -4.25 13.76
N TRP A 81 8.11 -4.56 14.74
CA TRP A 81 8.47 -5.33 15.94
C TRP A 81 8.98 -6.73 15.59
N VAL A 82 8.33 -7.38 14.62
CA VAL A 82 8.72 -8.69 14.09
C VAL A 82 10.03 -8.59 13.31
N SER A 83 10.13 -7.61 12.40
CA SER A 83 11.26 -7.46 11.49
C SER A 83 12.56 -7.27 12.25
N VAL A 84 12.63 -6.25 13.13
CA VAL A 84 13.84 -5.95 13.92
C VAL A 84 14.36 -7.18 14.71
N ARG A 85 13.46 -8.04 15.19
CA ARG A 85 13.82 -9.28 15.92
C ARG A 85 14.19 -10.44 14.99
N ALA A 86 13.68 -10.44 13.76
CA ALA A 86 13.98 -11.43 12.75
C ALA A 86 15.32 -11.17 12.06
N ASN A 87 15.68 -9.91 11.79
CA ASN A 87 16.88 -9.53 11.04
C ASN A 87 18.14 -10.22 11.57
N VAL A 88 18.40 -10.11 12.89
CA VAL A 88 19.56 -10.76 13.53
C VAL A 88 19.52 -12.30 13.48
N ARG A 89 18.31 -12.89 13.49
CA ARG A 89 18.14 -14.35 13.38
C ARG A 89 18.46 -14.82 11.97
N VAL A 90 18.09 -14.04 10.97
CA VAL A 90 18.43 -14.29 9.56
C VAL A 90 19.93 -14.15 9.34
N SER A 91 20.57 -13.09 9.85
CA SER A 91 22.04 -12.95 9.82
C SER A 91 22.75 -14.14 10.48
N SER A 92 22.25 -14.59 11.65
CA SER A 92 22.82 -15.75 12.34
C SER A 92 22.57 -17.07 11.60
N ALA A 93 21.48 -17.19 10.84
CA ALA A 93 21.18 -18.38 10.05
C ALA A 93 21.97 -18.41 8.74
N ALA A 94 22.26 -17.26 8.14
CA ALA A 94 23.11 -17.15 6.95
C ALA A 94 24.49 -17.77 7.18
N ARG A 95 25.03 -17.68 8.40
CA ARG A 95 26.28 -18.36 8.82
C ARG A 95 26.23 -19.88 8.73
N ARG A 96 25.03 -20.48 8.72
CA ARG A 96 24.82 -21.94 8.73
C ARG A 96 24.28 -22.44 7.39
N SER A 97 23.28 -21.76 6.83
CA SER A 97 22.67 -22.13 5.56
C SER A 97 21.83 -20.99 4.97
N ALA A 98 22.00 -20.73 3.67
CA ALA A 98 21.13 -19.84 2.90
C ALA A 98 19.65 -20.26 2.93
N ARG A 99 19.35 -21.57 2.93
CA ARG A 99 17.97 -22.08 2.97
C ARG A 99 17.34 -21.86 4.35
N GLU A 100 18.13 -21.96 5.42
CA GLU A 100 17.64 -21.67 6.77
C GLU A 100 17.38 -20.17 6.94
N ALA A 101 18.27 -19.31 6.43
CA ALA A 101 18.09 -17.87 6.40
C ALA A 101 16.80 -17.47 5.66
N LEU A 102 16.59 -18.02 4.46
CA LEU A 102 15.36 -17.84 3.67
C LEU A 102 14.10 -18.23 4.46
N LEU A 103 14.09 -19.43 5.07
CA LEU A 103 12.92 -19.91 5.81
C LEU A 103 12.58 -19.04 7.01
N ILE A 104 13.58 -18.54 7.74
CA ILE A 104 13.35 -17.64 8.88
C ILE A 104 12.81 -16.30 8.39
N ALA A 105 13.40 -15.72 7.34
CA ALA A 105 12.97 -14.44 6.78
C ALA A 105 11.51 -14.52 6.28
N VAL A 106 11.17 -15.56 5.51
CA VAL A 106 9.81 -15.75 4.96
C VAL A 106 8.80 -16.03 6.06
N ARG A 107 9.12 -16.84 7.07
CA ARG A 107 8.19 -17.12 8.17
C ARG A 107 7.99 -15.90 9.07
N ALA A 108 9.02 -15.08 9.27
CA ALA A 108 8.90 -13.83 10.00
C ALA A 108 8.01 -12.83 9.24
N GLY A 109 8.26 -12.64 7.95
CA GLY A 109 7.40 -11.83 7.07
C GLY A 109 5.96 -12.36 7.05
N GLY A 110 5.78 -13.68 7.03
CA GLY A 110 4.49 -14.34 7.05
C GLY A 110 3.71 -14.12 8.34
N PHE A 111 4.38 -14.23 9.49
CA PHE A 111 3.75 -13.91 10.77
C PHE A 111 3.29 -12.45 10.84
N SER A 112 4.14 -11.51 10.40
CA SER A 112 3.78 -10.09 10.29
C SER A 112 2.55 -9.90 9.41
N ALA A 113 2.57 -10.47 8.19
CA ALA A 113 1.49 -10.34 7.23
C ALA A 113 0.14 -10.87 7.75
N LEU A 114 0.13 -12.06 8.37
CA LEU A 114 -1.07 -12.66 8.92
C LEU A 114 -1.67 -11.83 10.06
N VAL A 115 -0.84 -11.22 10.91
CA VAL A 115 -1.32 -10.31 11.95
C VAL A 115 -1.90 -9.04 11.34
N VAL A 116 -1.23 -8.44 10.34
CA VAL A 116 -1.71 -7.24 9.65
C VAL A 116 -3.08 -7.47 9.01
N VAL A 117 -3.22 -8.52 8.19
CA VAL A 117 -4.49 -8.85 7.52
C VAL A 117 -5.53 -9.28 8.55
N GLY A 118 -5.15 -10.08 9.55
CA GLY A 118 -6.04 -10.52 10.62
C GLY A 118 -6.61 -9.36 11.42
N MET A 119 -5.80 -8.34 11.72
CA MET A 119 -6.25 -7.13 12.41
C MET A 119 -7.27 -6.34 11.58
N ALA A 120 -7.13 -6.29 10.25
CA ALA A 120 -8.12 -5.63 9.38
C ALA A 120 -9.48 -6.34 9.46
N VAL A 121 -9.48 -7.67 9.30
CA VAL A 121 -10.69 -8.50 9.34
C VAL A 121 -11.34 -8.47 10.71
N ILE A 122 -10.56 -8.69 11.78
CA ILE A 122 -11.05 -8.70 13.17
C ILE A 122 -11.59 -7.32 13.56
N GLY A 123 -10.88 -6.24 13.21
CA GLY A 123 -11.31 -4.88 13.53
C GLY A 123 -12.67 -4.53 12.92
N ILE A 124 -12.87 -4.86 11.63
CA ILE A 124 -14.15 -4.65 10.95
C ILE A 124 -15.22 -5.59 11.50
N ALA A 125 -14.92 -6.87 11.71
CA ALA A 125 -15.88 -7.84 12.22
C ALA A 125 -16.38 -7.48 13.63
N ILE A 126 -15.49 -7.07 14.53
CA ILE A 126 -15.86 -6.61 15.89
C ILE A 126 -16.72 -5.35 15.81
N LEU A 127 -16.32 -4.38 14.98
CA LEU A 127 -17.06 -3.13 14.85
C LEU A 127 -18.47 -3.38 14.28
N TYR A 128 -18.56 -4.20 13.22
CA TYR A 128 -19.83 -4.62 12.62
C TYR A 128 -20.72 -5.36 13.65
N ALA A 129 -20.17 -6.36 14.36
CA ALA A 129 -20.93 -7.13 15.34
C ALA A 129 -21.40 -6.25 16.52
N THR A 130 -20.56 -5.32 16.97
CA THR A 130 -20.91 -4.39 18.06
C THR A 130 -22.06 -3.49 17.65
N PHE A 131 -22.01 -2.88 16.46
CA PHE A 131 -23.10 -2.03 15.98
C PHE A 131 -24.36 -2.84 15.65
N TYR A 132 -24.22 -4.06 15.13
CA TYR A 132 -25.35 -4.95 14.87
C TYR A 132 -26.15 -5.23 16.15
N VAL A 133 -25.47 -5.57 17.25
CA VAL A 133 -26.10 -5.84 18.55
C VAL A 133 -26.61 -4.55 19.19
N TRP A 134 -25.80 -3.50 19.24
CA TRP A 134 -26.13 -2.26 19.94
C TRP A 134 -27.28 -1.49 19.31
N LEU A 135 -27.34 -1.45 17.97
CA LEU A 135 -28.45 -0.82 17.25
C LEU A 135 -29.67 -1.74 17.10
N GLY A 136 -29.59 -2.96 17.65
CA GLY A 136 -30.70 -3.90 17.67
C GLY A 136 -31.20 -4.27 16.29
N VAL A 137 -30.31 -4.34 15.27
CA VAL A 137 -30.62 -4.48 13.83
C VAL A 137 -31.58 -5.64 13.50
N HIS A 138 -31.65 -6.64 14.38
CA HIS A 138 -32.57 -7.77 14.29
C HIS A 138 -34.04 -7.43 14.63
N SER A 139 -34.31 -6.26 15.20
CA SER A 139 -35.63 -5.87 15.71
C SER A 139 -36.47 -5.16 14.64
N PRO A 140 -37.78 -5.43 14.53
CA PRO A 140 -38.66 -4.68 13.63
C PRO A 140 -38.69 -3.19 14.01
N GLY A 141 -38.33 -2.30 13.08
CA GLY A 141 -38.32 -0.84 13.29
C GLY A 141 -36.96 -0.23 13.67
N SER A 142 -35.88 -1.02 13.74
CA SER A 142 -34.50 -0.53 13.89
C SER A 142 -33.79 -0.31 12.55
N MET A 143 -32.50 0.07 12.59
CA MET A 143 -31.64 0.19 11.39
C MET A 143 -31.64 -1.11 10.57
N LYS A 144 -31.67 -0.99 9.24
CA LYS A 144 -31.58 -2.14 8.34
C LYS A 144 -30.14 -2.64 8.26
N VAL A 145 -29.98 -3.96 8.09
CA VAL A 145 -28.67 -4.61 7.90
C VAL A 145 -27.90 -3.98 6.73
N THR A 146 -28.60 -3.54 5.67
CA THR A 146 -28.01 -2.94 4.47
C THR A 146 -27.38 -1.57 4.70
N ASP A 147 -27.80 -0.85 5.74
CA ASP A 147 -27.34 0.51 6.03
C ASP A 147 -26.17 0.52 7.02
N LEU A 148 -25.95 -0.61 7.72
CA LEU A 148 -24.90 -0.78 8.74
C LEU A 148 -23.48 -0.56 8.19
N PRO A 149 -23.10 -1.03 6.98
CA PRO A 149 -21.76 -0.81 6.43
C PRO A 149 -21.37 0.66 6.28
N LEU A 150 -22.34 1.57 6.07
CA LEU A 150 -22.07 3.01 5.94
C LEU A 150 -21.51 3.61 7.25
N LEU A 151 -21.83 3.02 8.40
CA LEU A 151 -21.27 3.43 9.68
C LEU A 151 -19.79 3.04 9.85
N LEU A 152 -19.29 2.11 9.04
CA LEU A 152 -17.92 1.62 9.09
C LEU A 152 -16.96 2.48 8.26
N VAL A 153 -17.47 3.38 7.40
CA VAL A 153 -16.65 4.22 6.51
C VAL A 153 -15.59 5.03 7.29
N GLY A 154 -15.93 5.48 8.50
CA GLY A 154 -14.99 6.14 9.40
C GLY A 154 -13.73 5.30 9.67
N TYR A 155 -13.88 3.98 9.85
CA TYR A 155 -12.77 3.05 10.07
C TYR A 155 -11.80 3.02 8.88
N GLY A 156 -12.33 2.90 7.66
CA GLY A 156 -11.52 2.97 6.44
C GLY A 156 -10.76 4.29 6.35
N PHE A 157 -11.44 5.41 6.61
CA PHE A 157 -10.78 6.73 6.60
C PHE A 157 -9.66 6.87 7.65
N GLY A 158 -9.88 6.36 8.87
CA GLY A 158 -8.86 6.35 9.91
C GLY A 158 -7.63 5.52 9.53
N ALA A 159 -7.86 4.37 8.90
CA ALA A 159 -6.81 3.52 8.36
C ALA A 159 -6.01 4.24 7.27
N SER A 160 -6.69 4.83 6.28
CA SER A 160 -6.09 5.61 5.17
C SER A 160 -5.29 6.80 5.67
N PHE A 161 -5.78 7.49 6.70
CA PHE A 161 -5.09 8.62 7.29
C PHE A 161 -3.73 8.22 7.88
N VAL A 162 -3.71 7.18 8.72
CA VAL A 162 -2.46 6.71 9.35
C VAL A 162 -1.50 6.14 8.32
N ALA A 163 -2.00 5.32 7.38
CA ALA A 163 -1.19 4.73 6.31
C ALA A 163 -0.48 5.80 5.47
N LEU A 164 -1.15 6.91 5.13
CA LEU A 164 -0.56 7.96 4.31
C LEU A 164 0.66 8.60 4.98
N PHE A 165 0.53 8.99 6.25
CA PHE A 165 1.65 9.59 7.00
C PHE A 165 2.72 8.58 7.39
N ALA A 166 2.34 7.32 7.63
CA ALA A 166 3.30 6.24 7.85
C ALA A 166 4.17 6.03 6.61
N GLN A 167 3.57 5.92 5.43
CA GLN A 167 4.26 5.70 4.15
C GLN A 167 5.11 6.90 3.75
N LEU A 168 4.57 8.11 3.89
CA LEU A 168 5.30 9.33 3.54
C LEU A 168 6.46 9.60 4.52
N GLY A 169 6.19 9.54 5.82
CA GLY A 169 7.22 9.79 6.85
C GLY A 169 8.29 8.70 6.90
N GLY A 170 7.88 7.44 6.79
CA GLY A 170 8.78 6.28 6.75
C GLY A 170 9.61 6.28 5.46
N GLY A 171 8.98 6.54 4.30
CA GLY A 171 9.64 6.65 2.99
C GLY A 171 10.68 7.76 2.95
N ILE A 172 10.34 8.97 3.43
CA ILE A 172 11.31 10.08 3.53
C ILE A 172 12.48 9.70 4.44
N TYR A 173 12.20 9.02 5.56
CA TYR A 173 13.24 8.59 6.48
C TYR A 173 14.22 7.60 5.82
N THR A 174 13.71 6.47 5.31
CA THR A 174 14.57 5.43 4.72
C THR A 174 15.38 5.97 3.55
N LYS A 175 14.73 6.60 2.56
CA LYS A 175 15.45 7.00 1.35
C LYS A 175 16.39 8.18 1.54
N ALA A 176 16.13 9.05 2.51
CA ALA A 176 17.09 10.10 2.81
C ALA A 176 18.35 9.56 3.51
N ALA A 177 18.19 8.52 4.34
CA ALA A 177 19.30 7.83 4.96
C ALA A 177 20.11 7.03 3.93
N ASP A 178 19.43 6.23 3.10
CA ASP A 178 19.96 5.41 2.01
C ASP A 178 20.78 6.27 1.02
N VAL A 179 20.16 7.26 0.38
CA VAL A 179 20.84 8.18 -0.56
C VAL A 179 22.01 8.91 0.11
N GLY A 180 21.87 9.28 1.39
CA GLY A 180 22.93 9.94 2.14
C GLY A 180 24.12 9.02 2.44
N ALA A 181 23.84 7.76 2.79
CA ALA A 181 24.83 6.73 3.05
C ALA A 181 25.57 6.35 1.77
N ASP A 182 24.84 6.09 0.69
CA ASP A 182 25.37 5.60 -0.57
C ASP A 182 26.19 6.63 -1.33
N LEU A 183 25.73 7.88 -1.38
CA LEU A 183 26.42 8.92 -2.14
C LEU A 183 27.78 9.25 -1.52
N VAL A 184 27.85 9.38 -0.19
CA VAL A 184 29.13 9.69 0.47
C VAL A 184 29.98 8.42 0.62
N GLY A 185 29.38 7.28 0.98
CA GLY A 185 30.09 6.03 1.16
C GLY A 185 30.63 5.46 -0.15
N LYS A 186 29.73 5.06 -1.06
CA LYS A 186 30.09 4.34 -2.29
C LYS A 186 30.72 5.26 -3.34
N VAL A 187 30.17 6.45 -3.55
CA VAL A 187 30.60 7.32 -4.67
C VAL A 187 31.79 8.20 -4.30
N GLU A 188 31.77 8.84 -3.13
CA GLU A 188 32.85 9.76 -2.73
C GLU A 188 34.04 9.06 -2.08
N GLN A 189 33.78 8.13 -1.14
CA GLN A 189 34.84 7.47 -0.37
C GLN A 189 35.24 6.09 -0.91
N GLY A 190 34.42 5.48 -1.76
CA GLY A 190 34.68 4.14 -2.31
C GLY A 190 34.67 3.03 -1.26
N ILE A 191 33.94 3.22 -0.15
CA ILE A 191 33.76 2.18 0.87
C ILE A 191 32.57 1.26 0.51
N PRO A 192 32.56 0.00 1.00
CA PRO A 192 31.44 -0.92 0.80
C PRO A 192 30.07 -0.36 1.25
N GLU A 193 29.01 -0.95 0.69
CA GLU A 193 27.64 -0.82 1.20
C GLU A 193 27.57 -1.27 2.66
N ASP A 194 26.74 -0.63 3.48
CA ASP A 194 26.57 -0.97 4.92
C ASP A 194 27.85 -0.95 5.78
N ASP A 195 28.91 -0.28 5.34
CA ASP A 195 30.18 -0.27 6.05
C ASP A 195 30.06 0.42 7.43
N PRO A 196 30.58 -0.19 8.52
CA PRO A 196 30.48 0.35 9.87
C PRO A 196 31.26 1.66 10.11
N ARG A 197 32.01 2.16 9.12
CA ARG A 197 32.61 3.50 9.14
C ARG A 197 31.61 4.58 8.77
N ASN A 198 30.56 4.25 8.03
CA ASN A 198 29.59 5.21 7.55
C ASN A 198 28.54 5.54 8.63
N PRO A 199 28.47 6.79 9.13
CA PRO A 199 27.55 7.18 10.20
C PRO A 199 26.07 7.08 9.82
N ALA A 200 25.73 7.03 8.52
CA ALA A 200 24.34 6.94 8.06
C ALA A 200 23.78 5.50 8.03
N VAL A 201 24.62 4.46 8.10
CA VAL A 201 24.17 3.07 7.92
C VAL A 201 23.15 2.62 8.97
N ILE A 202 23.31 3.01 10.24
CA ILE A 202 22.28 2.70 11.24
C ILE A 202 20.96 3.41 10.92
N ALA A 203 20.99 4.63 10.40
CA ALA A 203 19.77 5.33 9.98
C ALA A 203 19.12 4.63 8.78
N ASP A 204 19.92 4.12 7.85
CA ASP A 204 19.44 3.37 6.69
C ASP A 204 18.73 2.07 7.11
N LEU A 205 19.40 1.23 7.91
CA LEU A 205 18.83 -0.02 8.42
C LEU A 205 17.61 0.20 9.32
N VAL A 206 17.59 1.29 10.10
CA VAL A 206 16.36 1.70 10.82
C VAL A 206 15.25 2.04 9.83
N GLY A 207 15.60 2.72 8.74
CA GLY A 207 14.74 3.10 7.64
C GLY A 207 13.97 1.93 7.05
N ASP A 208 14.62 0.82 6.74
CA ASP A 208 13.95 -0.35 6.16
C ASP A 208 12.86 -0.90 7.11
N ASN A 209 13.08 -0.82 8.42
CA ASN A 209 12.10 -1.31 9.39
C ASN A 209 10.90 -0.36 9.54
N VAL A 210 11.12 0.96 9.46
CA VAL A 210 10.06 1.97 9.69
C VAL A 210 9.34 2.38 8.41
N GLY A 211 10.01 2.36 7.27
CA GLY A 211 9.46 2.57 5.94
C GLY A 211 8.97 1.26 5.34
N ASP A 212 9.89 0.37 4.99
CA ASP A 212 9.59 -0.80 4.17
C ASP A 212 8.86 -1.92 4.93
N CYS A 213 8.90 -1.95 6.27
CA CYS A 213 8.07 -2.86 7.06
C CYS A 213 6.86 -2.14 7.67
N ALA A 214 7.06 -1.17 8.55
CA ALA A 214 5.95 -0.59 9.31
C ALA A 214 4.91 0.09 8.40
N ALA A 215 5.36 0.87 7.42
CA ALA A 215 4.43 1.58 6.54
C ALA A 215 3.74 0.64 5.56
N ARG A 216 4.44 -0.39 5.04
CA ARG A 216 3.83 -1.41 4.17
C ARG A 216 2.76 -2.22 4.88
N GLY A 217 2.97 -2.52 6.16
CA GLY A 217 1.93 -3.12 7.01
C GLY A 217 0.69 -2.25 7.13
N ALA A 218 0.86 -0.94 7.34
CA ALA A 218 -0.23 0.01 7.42
C ALA A 218 -0.97 0.22 6.08
N ASP A 219 -0.24 0.28 4.96
CA ASP A 219 -0.82 0.39 3.60
C ASP A 219 -1.68 -0.83 3.24
N LEU A 220 -1.19 -2.05 3.47
CA LEU A 220 -1.99 -3.21 3.10
C LEU A 220 -3.19 -3.42 4.03
N PHE A 221 -3.03 -3.13 5.32
CA PHE A 221 -4.16 -3.07 6.26
C PHE A 221 -5.26 -2.14 5.74
N GLU A 222 -4.87 -0.94 5.31
CA GLU A 222 -5.77 0.06 4.74
C GLU A 222 -6.43 -0.43 3.46
N SER A 223 -5.67 -1.04 2.56
CA SER A 223 -6.18 -1.56 1.29
C SER A 223 -7.29 -2.57 1.50
N ILE A 224 -7.07 -3.52 2.42
CA ILE A 224 -8.02 -4.58 2.74
C ILE A 224 -9.22 -4.00 3.48
N ALA A 225 -9.00 -3.07 4.42
CA ALA A 225 -10.09 -2.43 5.15
C ALA A 225 -11.01 -1.63 4.21
N ALA A 226 -10.44 -0.82 3.31
CA ALA A 226 -11.19 -0.02 2.36
C ALA A 226 -11.97 -0.89 1.37
N GLU A 227 -11.36 -1.98 0.88
CA GLU A 227 -12.04 -2.93 0.00
C GLU A 227 -13.20 -3.63 0.72
N ILE A 228 -12.98 -4.21 1.90
CA ILE A 228 -14.03 -4.89 2.68
C ILE A 228 -15.23 -3.95 2.90
N ILE A 229 -15.00 -2.72 3.36
CA ILE A 229 -16.08 -1.77 3.63
C ILE A 229 -16.82 -1.39 2.35
N SER A 230 -16.10 -1.11 1.25
CA SER A 230 -16.72 -0.75 -0.04
C SER A 230 -17.57 -1.89 -0.59
N ALA A 231 -17.05 -3.11 -0.50
CA ALA A 231 -17.76 -4.30 -0.89
C ALA A 231 -19.02 -4.57 -0.07
N MET A 232 -18.94 -4.38 1.26
CA MET A 232 -20.09 -4.48 2.16
C MET A 232 -21.20 -3.50 1.76
N ILE A 233 -20.83 -2.25 1.44
CA ILE A 233 -21.77 -1.21 1.00
C ILE A 233 -22.43 -1.57 -0.33
N LEU A 234 -21.63 -1.98 -1.33
CA LEU A 234 -22.14 -2.35 -2.65
C LEU A 234 -23.01 -3.60 -2.59
N GLY A 235 -22.61 -4.62 -1.82
CA GLY A 235 -23.36 -5.85 -1.61
C GLY A 235 -24.71 -5.59 -0.93
N GLY A 236 -24.72 -4.76 0.12
CA GLY A 236 -25.95 -4.34 0.80
C GLY A 236 -26.89 -3.53 -0.11
N THR A 237 -26.35 -2.56 -0.86
CA THR A 237 -27.12 -1.71 -1.78
C THR A 237 -27.72 -2.52 -2.93
N MET A 238 -26.95 -3.44 -3.51
CA MET A 238 -27.43 -4.35 -4.56
C MET A 238 -28.55 -5.24 -4.02
N ALA A 239 -28.34 -5.90 -2.87
CA ALA A 239 -29.33 -6.78 -2.27
C ALA A 239 -30.64 -6.05 -1.94
N GLN A 240 -30.55 -4.79 -1.48
CA GLN A 240 -31.71 -3.94 -1.25
C GLN A 240 -32.47 -3.62 -2.53
N ARG A 241 -31.78 -3.30 -3.63
CA ARG A 241 -32.39 -2.99 -4.94
C ARG A 241 -33.11 -4.22 -5.52
N CYS A 242 -32.56 -5.42 -5.32
CA CYS A 242 -33.12 -6.70 -5.76
C CYS A 242 -34.22 -7.25 -4.85
N LYS A 243 -34.45 -6.67 -3.65
CA LYS A 243 -35.34 -7.22 -2.61
C LYS A 243 -34.99 -8.66 -2.19
N ILE A 244 -33.69 -8.93 -2.01
CA ILE A 244 -33.24 -10.22 -1.45
C ILE A 244 -33.71 -10.30 0.00
N GLU A 245 -34.34 -11.43 0.38
CA GLU A 245 -34.90 -11.62 1.73
C GLU A 245 -33.82 -11.59 2.80
N ASP A 246 -32.69 -12.27 2.56
CA ASP A 246 -31.51 -12.24 3.42
C ASP A 246 -30.30 -11.60 2.71
N PRO A 247 -30.01 -10.30 2.96
CA PRO A 247 -28.86 -9.62 2.37
C PRO A 247 -27.53 -9.95 3.07
N SER A 248 -27.55 -10.69 4.20
CA SER A 248 -26.37 -10.88 5.05
C SER A 248 -25.22 -11.59 4.33
N GLY A 249 -25.52 -12.53 3.43
CA GLY A 249 -24.53 -13.24 2.61
C GLY A 249 -23.67 -12.29 1.77
N PHE A 250 -24.28 -11.31 1.11
CA PHE A 250 -23.57 -10.32 0.27
C PHE A 250 -22.74 -9.33 1.08
N ILE A 251 -23.20 -8.99 2.28
CA ILE A 251 -22.52 -8.05 3.17
C ILE A 251 -21.34 -8.73 3.85
N LEU A 252 -21.50 -9.95 4.37
CA LEU A 252 -20.44 -10.65 5.10
C LEU A 252 -19.43 -11.36 4.18
N PHE A 253 -19.74 -11.51 2.90
CA PHE A 253 -18.87 -12.14 1.90
C PHE A 253 -17.39 -11.69 1.94
N PRO A 254 -17.05 -10.38 1.88
CA PRO A 254 -15.65 -9.95 1.95
C PRO A 254 -14.92 -10.38 3.22
N LEU A 255 -15.58 -10.37 4.39
CA LEU A 255 -14.98 -10.81 5.65
C LEU A 255 -14.63 -12.31 5.62
N VAL A 256 -15.49 -13.13 5.00
CA VAL A 256 -15.25 -14.57 4.86
C VAL A 256 -14.14 -14.86 3.87
N VAL A 257 -14.08 -14.15 2.74
CA VAL A 257 -12.99 -14.28 1.76
C VAL A 257 -11.63 -13.99 2.42
N HIS A 258 -11.50 -12.87 3.16
CA HIS A 258 -10.25 -12.52 3.82
C HIS A 258 -9.94 -13.39 5.04
N SER A 259 -10.95 -13.97 5.69
CA SER A 259 -10.72 -15.01 6.71
C SER A 259 -10.10 -16.27 6.10
N PHE A 260 -10.53 -16.66 4.89
CA PHE A 260 -9.90 -17.75 4.15
C PHE A 260 -8.51 -17.37 3.62
N ASP A 261 -8.26 -16.12 3.20
CA ASP A 261 -6.91 -15.63 2.81
C ASP A 261 -5.88 -15.97 3.89
N LEU A 262 -6.17 -15.66 5.16
CA LEU A 262 -5.29 -16.00 6.29
C LEU A 262 -4.92 -17.49 6.34
N VAL A 263 -5.88 -18.37 6.08
CA VAL A 263 -5.68 -19.83 6.13
C VAL A 263 -4.89 -20.30 4.91
N VAL A 264 -5.29 -19.90 3.70
CA VAL A 264 -4.63 -20.36 2.46
C VAL A 264 -3.22 -19.80 2.35
N SER A 265 -3.00 -18.55 2.73
CA SER A 265 -1.67 -17.93 2.80
C SER A 265 -0.79 -18.61 3.85
N SER A 266 -1.34 -18.98 5.02
CA SER A 266 -0.60 -19.79 6.01
C SER A 266 -0.16 -21.14 5.45
N ILE A 267 -1.04 -21.85 4.74
CA ILE A 267 -0.70 -23.13 4.10
C ILE A 267 0.38 -22.91 3.03
N GLY A 268 0.26 -21.86 2.21
CA GLY A 268 1.25 -21.48 1.21
C GLY A 268 2.64 -21.22 1.82
N ILE A 269 2.71 -20.46 2.91
CA ILE A 269 3.95 -20.16 3.65
C ILE A 269 4.55 -21.45 4.24
N LEU A 270 3.73 -22.30 4.85
CA LEU A 270 4.16 -23.58 5.44
C LEU A 270 4.53 -24.64 4.39
N SER A 271 4.00 -24.53 3.17
CA SER A 271 4.32 -25.43 2.06
C SER A 271 5.78 -25.31 1.60
N ILE A 272 6.44 -24.18 1.92
CA ILE A 272 7.87 -23.97 1.70
C ILE A 272 8.65 -24.88 2.66
N ARG A 273 8.91 -26.12 2.20
CA ARG A 273 9.61 -27.14 2.98
C ARG A 273 11.12 -26.97 2.94
N GLY A 274 11.74 -27.30 4.08
CA GLY A 274 13.19 -27.36 4.28
C GLY A 274 13.74 -28.78 4.32
N THR A 275 13.18 -29.75 3.58
CA THR A 275 13.77 -31.10 3.56
C THR A 275 15.06 -31.09 2.76
N ARG A 276 16.16 -31.17 3.50
CA ARG A 276 17.48 -31.56 3.04
C ARG A 276 17.40 -33.00 2.56
N ASP A 277 17.55 -33.23 1.26
CA ASP A 277 18.04 -34.53 0.83
C ASP A 277 19.55 -34.50 1.01
N SER A 278 20.04 -35.18 2.06
CA SER A 278 21.44 -35.19 2.48
C SER A 278 22.39 -35.68 1.39
N ASN A 279 21.86 -36.32 0.35
CA ASN A 279 22.61 -37.00 -0.69
C ASN A 279 22.68 -36.24 -2.03
N VAL A 280 22.08 -35.06 -2.15
CA VAL A 280 22.07 -34.33 -3.43
C VAL A 280 22.76 -32.98 -3.30
N LYS A 281 23.96 -32.86 -3.88
CA LYS A 281 24.59 -31.57 -4.22
C LYS A 281 23.80 -30.90 -5.34
N VAL A 282 22.58 -30.45 -5.07
CA VAL A 282 21.85 -29.58 -6.00
C VAL A 282 22.44 -28.17 -5.86
N PRO A 283 22.66 -27.43 -6.97
CA PRO A 283 22.89 -25.99 -6.89
C PRO A 283 21.80 -25.33 -6.04
N LEU A 284 22.14 -24.25 -5.34
CA LEU A 284 21.20 -23.41 -4.61
C LEU A 284 19.97 -23.12 -5.51
N GLU A 285 18.80 -23.66 -5.17
CA GLU A 285 17.55 -23.26 -5.83
C GLU A 285 17.41 -21.74 -5.63
N ASP A 286 17.17 -21.02 -6.72
CA ASP A 286 16.91 -19.57 -6.71
C ASP A 286 15.79 -19.27 -5.68
N PRO A 287 16.04 -18.46 -4.63
CA PRO A 287 15.05 -18.18 -3.60
C PRO A 287 13.74 -17.63 -4.16
N MET A 288 13.79 -16.88 -5.27
CA MET A 288 12.60 -16.40 -5.96
C MET A 288 11.71 -17.57 -6.43
N THR A 289 12.31 -18.64 -6.96
CA THR A 289 11.55 -19.82 -7.42
C THR A 289 10.86 -20.51 -6.25
N ILE A 290 11.48 -20.52 -5.07
CA ILE A 290 10.91 -21.10 -3.85
C ILE A 290 9.69 -20.29 -3.40
N LEU A 291 9.77 -18.96 -3.40
CA LEU A 291 8.65 -18.07 -3.09
C LEU A 291 7.51 -18.24 -4.11
N GLN A 292 7.83 -18.34 -5.39
CA GLN A 292 6.82 -18.55 -6.45
C GLN A 292 6.09 -19.89 -6.32
N LYS A 293 6.78 -20.97 -5.92
CA LYS A 293 6.12 -22.26 -5.63
C LYS A 293 5.09 -22.12 -4.51
N GLY A 294 5.44 -21.45 -3.41
CA GLY A 294 4.51 -21.20 -2.30
C GLY A 294 3.34 -20.28 -2.69
N TYR A 295 3.61 -19.27 -3.52
CA TYR A 295 2.56 -18.40 -4.06
C TYR A 295 1.59 -19.18 -4.96
N SER A 296 2.10 -20.09 -5.79
CA SER A 296 1.28 -20.93 -6.67
C SER A 296 0.34 -21.84 -5.89
N VAL A 297 0.81 -22.44 -4.78
CA VAL A 297 -0.03 -23.21 -3.86
C VAL A 297 -1.13 -22.31 -3.26
N THR A 298 -0.77 -21.09 -2.86
CA THR A 298 -1.73 -20.11 -2.32
C THR A 298 -2.81 -19.76 -3.34
N ILE A 299 -2.44 -19.48 -4.60
CA ILE A 299 -3.41 -19.17 -5.67
C ILE A 299 -4.40 -20.32 -5.88
N ILE A 300 -3.92 -21.56 -5.98
CA ILE A 300 -4.78 -22.73 -6.21
C ILE A 300 -5.80 -22.87 -5.05
N LEU A 301 -5.34 -22.75 -3.81
CA LEU A 301 -6.21 -22.80 -2.64
C LEU A 301 -7.16 -21.61 -2.55
N ALA A 302 -6.70 -20.41 -2.92
CA ALA A 302 -7.52 -19.21 -3.00
C ALA A 302 -8.67 -19.41 -4.00
N VAL A 303 -8.40 -19.92 -5.21
CA VAL A 303 -9.45 -20.24 -6.20
C VAL A 303 -10.48 -21.22 -5.62
N LEU A 304 -10.04 -22.32 -4.99
CA LEU A 304 -10.96 -23.31 -4.42
C LEU A 304 -11.83 -22.73 -3.30
N THR A 305 -11.22 -22.00 -2.37
CA THR A 305 -11.93 -21.36 -1.24
C THR A 305 -12.85 -20.24 -1.70
N PHE A 306 -12.49 -19.50 -2.76
CA PHE A 306 -13.32 -18.45 -3.34
C PHE A 306 -14.57 -19.03 -4.02
N PHE A 307 -14.43 -20.11 -4.80
CA PHE A 307 -15.56 -20.84 -5.39
C PHE A 307 -16.47 -21.44 -4.32
N GLY A 308 -15.90 -22.00 -3.25
CA GLY A 308 -16.67 -22.51 -2.10
C GLY A 308 -17.45 -21.40 -1.40
N SER A 309 -16.79 -20.26 -1.12
CA SER A 309 -17.39 -19.13 -0.40
C SER A 309 -18.51 -18.45 -1.20
N THR A 310 -18.32 -18.29 -2.51
CA THR A 310 -19.35 -17.74 -3.41
C THR A 310 -20.57 -18.67 -3.48
N ARG A 311 -20.37 -19.99 -3.60
CA ARG A 311 -21.46 -20.96 -3.57
C ARG A 311 -22.21 -20.99 -2.24
N TRP A 312 -21.51 -20.75 -1.13
CA TRP A 312 -22.10 -20.74 0.21
C TRP A 312 -22.91 -19.47 0.49
N LEU A 313 -22.37 -18.29 0.19
CA LEU A 313 -22.94 -17.01 0.63
C LEU A 313 -23.72 -16.26 -0.45
N LEU A 314 -23.41 -16.47 -1.74
CA LEU A 314 -24.01 -15.71 -2.84
C LEU A 314 -25.03 -16.53 -3.65
N TYR A 315 -25.37 -17.73 -3.18
CA TYR A 315 -26.47 -18.51 -3.74
C TYR A 315 -27.81 -17.94 -3.29
N THR A 316 -28.71 -17.68 -4.25
CA THR A 316 -30.07 -17.23 -3.98
C THR A 316 -31.06 -18.02 -4.83
N GLU A 317 -32.25 -18.30 -4.31
CA GLU A 317 -33.30 -18.98 -5.09
C GLU A 317 -33.81 -18.11 -6.25
N GLN A 318 -33.77 -16.79 -6.08
CA GLN A 318 -34.15 -15.80 -7.10
C GLN A 318 -33.19 -15.81 -8.31
N ALA A 319 -31.90 -16.11 -8.10
CA ALA A 319 -30.90 -16.18 -9.16
C ALA A 319 -29.90 -17.33 -8.91
N PRO A 320 -30.24 -18.57 -9.30
CA PRO A 320 -29.42 -19.75 -9.02
C PRO A 320 -28.03 -19.77 -9.68
N SER A 321 -27.83 -18.98 -10.75
CA SER A 321 -26.56 -18.83 -11.46
C SER A 321 -25.68 -17.70 -10.91
N ALA A 322 -26.20 -16.86 -9.99
CA ALA A 322 -25.50 -15.68 -9.49
C ALA A 322 -24.15 -16.03 -8.86
N TRP A 323 -24.11 -17.08 -8.02
CA TRP A 323 -22.88 -17.50 -7.35
C TRP A 323 -21.76 -17.82 -8.33
N LEU A 324 -22.06 -18.53 -9.44
CA LEU A 324 -21.06 -18.92 -10.44
C LEU A 324 -20.52 -17.70 -11.18
N ASN A 325 -21.38 -16.77 -11.57
CA ASN A 325 -20.98 -15.53 -12.22
C ASN A 325 -20.08 -14.68 -11.31
N PHE A 326 -20.39 -14.61 -10.01
CA PHE A 326 -19.53 -13.96 -9.04
C PHE A 326 -18.22 -14.74 -8.78
N SER A 327 -18.22 -16.08 -8.79
CA SER A 327 -16.98 -16.88 -8.75
C SER A 327 -16.08 -16.55 -9.94
N LEU A 328 -16.64 -16.39 -11.14
CA LEU A 328 -15.91 -15.98 -12.34
C LEU A 328 -15.36 -14.55 -12.23
N CYS A 329 -16.12 -13.62 -11.63
CA CYS A 329 -15.61 -12.27 -11.33
C CYS A 329 -14.39 -12.34 -10.40
N GLY A 330 -14.46 -13.15 -9.34
CA GLY A 330 -13.33 -13.39 -8.43
C GLY A 330 -12.13 -13.98 -9.15
N LEU A 331 -12.35 -14.93 -10.06
CA LEU A 331 -11.30 -15.52 -10.88
C LEU A 331 -10.62 -14.48 -11.79
N VAL A 332 -11.37 -13.56 -12.40
CA VAL A 332 -10.81 -12.42 -13.15
C VAL A 332 -9.88 -11.60 -12.25
N GLY A 333 -10.27 -11.35 -11.00
CA GLY A 333 -9.44 -10.71 -9.98
C GLY A 333 -8.13 -11.44 -9.67
N ILE A 334 -8.21 -12.75 -9.42
CA ILE A 334 -7.03 -13.60 -9.13
C ILE A 334 -6.08 -13.63 -10.34
N ILE A 335 -6.62 -13.75 -11.56
CA ILE A 335 -5.82 -13.68 -12.80
C ILE A 335 -5.17 -12.31 -12.94
N THR A 336 -5.90 -11.23 -12.64
CA THR A 336 -5.39 -9.86 -12.64
C THR A 336 -4.20 -9.73 -11.70
N ALA A 337 -4.29 -10.23 -10.46
CA ALA A 337 -3.19 -10.26 -9.50
C ALA A 337 -1.93 -10.94 -10.09
N TYR A 338 -2.10 -12.15 -10.65
CA TYR A 338 -1.00 -12.91 -11.22
C TYR A 338 -0.34 -12.19 -12.41
N VAL A 339 -1.15 -11.64 -13.32
CA VAL A 339 -0.65 -10.90 -14.49
C VAL A 339 0.07 -9.62 -14.07
N PHE A 340 -0.41 -8.90 -13.06
CA PHE A 340 0.27 -7.72 -12.51
C PHE A 340 1.66 -8.05 -11.95
N VAL A 341 1.74 -9.14 -11.17
CA VAL A 341 3.00 -9.66 -10.65
C VAL A 341 3.98 -9.97 -11.79
N TRP A 342 3.48 -10.63 -12.85
CA TRP A 342 4.29 -10.98 -14.01
C TRP A 342 4.75 -9.76 -14.82
N ILE A 343 3.86 -8.81 -15.11
CA ILE A 343 4.21 -7.57 -15.84
C ILE A 343 5.26 -6.78 -15.07
N THR A 344 5.06 -6.60 -13.76
CA THR A 344 6.02 -5.86 -12.92
C THR A 344 7.38 -6.52 -12.97
N LYS A 345 7.43 -7.85 -12.79
CA LYS A 345 8.66 -8.62 -12.91
C LYS A 345 9.34 -8.44 -14.28
N TYR A 346 8.59 -8.42 -15.38
CA TYR A 346 9.17 -8.24 -16.72
C TYR A 346 9.89 -6.88 -16.87
N TYR A 347 9.34 -5.81 -16.31
CA TYR A 347 9.94 -4.47 -16.39
C TYR A 347 11.01 -4.20 -15.32
N THR A 348 11.05 -4.96 -14.22
CA THR A 348 11.99 -4.67 -13.11
C THR A 348 13.07 -5.73 -12.90
N ASP A 349 12.89 -6.99 -13.31
CA ASP A 349 13.90 -8.04 -13.09
C ASP A 349 15.01 -7.98 -14.16
N TYR A 350 16.28 -7.98 -13.74
CA TYR A 350 17.47 -7.94 -14.60
C TYR A 350 17.62 -9.15 -15.54
N LYS A 351 16.82 -10.21 -15.33
CA LYS A 351 16.75 -11.35 -16.26
C LYS A 351 16.07 -10.99 -17.59
N HIS A 352 15.28 -9.92 -17.63
CA HIS A 352 14.52 -9.50 -18.81
C HIS A 352 15.21 -8.37 -19.58
N GLU A 353 14.81 -8.22 -20.84
CA GLU A 353 15.38 -7.25 -21.78
C GLU A 353 15.27 -5.78 -21.32
N PRO A 354 14.14 -5.28 -20.77
CA PRO A 354 14.01 -3.85 -20.44
C PRO A 354 15.11 -3.35 -19.50
N VAL A 355 15.38 -4.12 -18.44
CA VAL A 355 16.40 -3.77 -17.43
C VAL A 355 17.82 -3.94 -17.98
N ARG A 356 18.06 -4.94 -18.84
CA ARG A 356 19.37 -5.13 -19.48
C ARG A 356 19.70 -3.99 -20.43
N THR A 357 18.72 -3.49 -21.18
CA THR A 357 18.88 -2.33 -22.05
C THR A 357 19.12 -1.06 -21.24
N LEU A 358 18.45 -0.90 -20.09
CA LEU A 358 18.73 0.17 -19.13
C LEU A 358 20.16 0.10 -18.58
N ALA A 359 20.60 -1.09 -18.14
CA ALA A 359 21.97 -1.29 -17.66
C ALA A 359 23.01 -1.01 -18.77
N LEU A 360 22.75 -1.43 -20.01
CA LEU A 360 23.61 -1.14 -21.15
C LEU A 360 23.71 0.37 -21.40
N SER A 361 22.62 1.12 -21.20
CA SER A 361 22.61 2.58 -21.32
C SER A 361 23.51 3.27 -20.29
N SER A 362 23.82 2.63 -19.18
CA SER A 362 24.81 3.12 -18.20
C SER A 362 26.23 3.20 -18.78
N SER A 363 26.56 2.40 -19.80
CA SER A 363 27.89 2.43 -20.45
C SER A 363 28.16 3.73 -21.21
N THR A 364 27.12 4.49 -21.57
CA THR A 364 27.23 5.78 -22.26
C THR A 364 27.11 6.98 -21.32
N GLY A 365 26.96 6.74 -20.02
CA GLY A 365 27.02 7.75 -18.96
C GLY A 365 25.71 7.96 -18.18
N HIS A 366 25.74 8.93 -17.26
CA HIS A 366 24.63 9.21 -16.34
C HIS A 366 23.36 9.69 -17.07
N GLY A 367 23.50 10.59 -18.05
CA GLY A 367 22.35 11.19 -18.74
C GLY A 367 21.53 10.17 -19.53
N THR A 368 22.19 9.25 -20.24
CA THR A 368 21.54 8.17 -21.00
C THR A 368 20.87 7.15 -20.09
N ASN A 369 21.48 6.84 -18.93
CA ASN A 369 20.86 6.00 -17.91
C ASN A 369 19.54 6.61 -17.38
N ILE A 370 19.51 7.92 -17.09
CA ILE A 370 18.29 8.59 -16.64
C ILE A 370 17.23 8.63 -17.74
N ILE A 371 17.61 8.95 -18.98
CA ILE A 371 16.67 8.97 -20.12
C ILE A 371 16.05 7.58 -20.32
N ALA A 372 16.86 6.52 -20.29
CA ALA A 372 16.40 5.16 -20.47
C ALA A 372 15.42 4.72 -19.37
N GLY A 373 15.70 5.04 -18.10
CA GLY A 373 14.81 4.64 -17.00
C GLY A 373 13.50 5.42 -16.97
N VAL A 374 13.52 6.72 -17.29
CA VAL A 374 12.28 7.53 -17.44
C VAL A 374 11.44 6.98 -18.60
N SER A 375 12.07 6.66 -19.74
CA SER A 375 11.38 6.08 -20.89
C SER A 375 10.74 4.73 -20.53
N LEU A 376 11.49 3.84 -19.87
CA LEU A 376 11.02 2.52 -19.44
C LEU A 376 9.82 2.65 -18.49
N GLY A 377 9.88 3.54 -17.50
CA GLY A 377 8.78 3.74 -16.57
C GLY A 377 7.52 4.30 -17.24
N LEU A 378 7.65 5.18 -18.24
CA LEU A 378 6.50 5.70 -18.97
C LEU A 378 5.84 4.59 -19.80
N GLU A 379 6.64 3.79 -20.49
CA GLU A 379 6.18 2.65 -21.29
C GLU A 379 5.50 1.58 -20.42
N SER A 380 6.04 1.31 -19.23
CA SER A 380 5.54 0.26 -18.33
C SER A 380 4.14 0.52 -17.78
N THR A 381 3.58 1.72 -17.96
CA THR A 381 2.20 2.02 -17.58
C THR A 381 1.16 1.40 -18.50
N ALA A 382 1.52 1.09 -19.76
CA ALA A 382 0.56 0.68 -20.78
C ALA A 382 -0.10 -0.68 -20.48
N LEU A 383 0.71 -1.73 -20.25
CA LEU A 383 0.20 -3.08 -20.01
C LEU A 383 -0.65 -3.18 -18.72
N PRO A 384 -0.23 -2.65 -17.56
CA PRO A 384 -1.05 -2.66 -16.35
C PRO A 384 -2.43 -2.00 -16.52
N VAL A 385 -2.49 -0.86 -17.23
CA VAL A 385 -3.75 -0.15 -17.46
C VAL A 385 -4.69 -0.94 -18.38
N LEU A 386 -4.15 -1.59 -19.42
CA LEU A 386 -4.94 -2.49 -20.26
C LEU A 386 -5.52 -3.65 -19.44
N VAL A 387 -4.73 -4.24 -18.54
CA VAL A 387 -5.18 -5.32 -17.66
C VAL A 387 -6.26 -4.84 -16.69
N ILE A 388 -6.11 -3.67 -16.07
CA ILE A 388 -7.17 -3.07 -15.21
C ILE A 388 -8.45 -2.85 -16.03
N SER A 389 -8.33 -2.31 -17.23
CA SER A 389 -9.49 -2.01 -18.09
C SER A 389 -10.27 -3.28 -18.46
N VAL A 390 -9.56 -4.33 -18.87
CA VAL A 390 -10.16 -5.64 -19.15
C VAL A 390 -10.79 -6.23 -17.88
N SER A 391 -10.10 -6.16 -16.74
CA SER A 391 -10.58 -6.69 -15.46
C SER A 391 -11.91 -6.04 -15.03
N ILE A 392 -11.98 -4.70 -15.03
CA ILE A 392 -13.19 -3.95 -14.65
C ILE A 392 -14.35 -4.28 -15.60
N ILE A 393 -14.12 -4.22 -16.93
CA ILE A 393 -15.17 -4.47 -17.92
C ILE A 393 -15.66 -5.91 -17.83
N SER A 394 -14.76 -6.89 -17.82
CA SER A 394 -15.13 -8.31 -17.74
C SER A 394 -15.88 -8.61 -16.44
N ALA A 395 -15.42 -8.12 -15.29
CA ALA A 395 -16.09 -8.33 -14.01
C ALA A 395 -17.47 -7.64 -13.97
N PHE A 396 -17.59 -6.43 -14.52
CA PHE A 396 -18.86 -5.72 -14.59
C PHE A 396 -19.90 -6.47 -15.43
N TRP A 397 -19.53 -6.93 -16.63
CA TRP A 397 -20.46 -7.65 -17.50
C TRP A 397 -20.81 -9.05 -16.97
N LEU A 398 -19.84 -9.78 -16.40
CA LEU A 398 -20.11 -11.06 -15.74
C LEU A 398 -21.09 -10.87 -14.56
N GLY A 399 -20.87 -9.86 -13.72
CA GLY A 399 -21.79 -9.49 -12.65
C GLY A 399 -23.18 -9.09 -13.17
N HIS A 400 -23.25 -8.40 -14.31
CA HIS A 400 -24.52 -8.04 -14.96
C HIS A 400 -25.30 -9.28 -15.41
N THR A 401 -24.62 -10.35 -15.82
CA THR A 401 -25.23 -11.65 -16.19
C THR A 401 -25.61 -12.54 -15.00
N SER A 402 -25.45 -12.07 -13.75
CA SER A 402 -25.78 -12.83 -12.53
C SER A 402 -27.24 -13.26 -12.42
N GLY A 403 -28.15 -12.62 -13.16
CA GLY A 403 -29.60 -12.84 -13.05
C GLY A 403 -30.25 -12.03 -11.94
N LEU A 404 -29.47 -11.24 -11.18
CA LEU A 404 -29.99 -10.30 -10.19
C LEU A 404 -30.51 -9.03 -10.86
N VAL A 405 -31.82 -8.83 -10.78
CA VAL A 405 -32.53 -7.69 -11.39
C VAL A 405 -33.21 -6.84 -10.33
N ASP A 406 -33.31 -5.54 -10.60
CA ASP A 406 -34.11 -4.63 -9.77
C ASP A 406 -35.62 -4.78 -10.05
N LYS A 407 -36.42 -3.94 -9.37
CA LYS A 407 -37.89 -3.88 -9.53
C LYS A 407 -38.35 -3.59 -10.98
N THR A 408 -37.49 -3.00 -11.80
CA THR A 408 -37.76 -2.64 -13.20
C THR A 408 -37.28 -3.70 -14.19
N GLY A 409 -36.67 -4.80 -13.70
CA GLY A 409 -36.06 -5.83 -14.53
C GLY A 409 -34.66 -5.47 -15.01
N SER A 410 -34.08 -4.36 -14.56
CA SER A 410 -32.74 -3.93 -14.96
C SER A 410 -31.68 -4.71 -14.16
N PRO A 411 -30.66 -5.30 -14.78
CA PRO A 411 -29.65 -6.06 -14.04
C PRO A 411 -28.76 -5.14 -13.19
N THR A 412 -28.52 -5.53 -11.93
CA THR A 412 -27.82 -4.69 -10.94
C THR A 412 -26.52 -5.28 -10.40
N GLY A 413 -26.21 -6.54 -10.75
CA GLY A 413 -25.03 -7.24 -10.24
C GLY A 413 -23.67 -6.75 -10.76
N GLY A 414 -23.64 -5.82 -11.71
CA GLY A 414 -22.40 -5.41 -12.39
C GLY A 414 -21.38 -4.73 -11.46
N LEU A 415 -21.81 -3.72 -10.69
CA LEU A 415 -20.91 -3.02 -9.75
C LEU A 415 -20.41 -3.96 -8.65
N PHE A 416 -21.28 -4.81 -8.11
CA PHE A 416 -20.85 -5.82 -7.14
C PHE A 416 -19.88 -6.83 -7.76
N GLY A 417 -20.05 -7.20 -9.03
CA GLY A 417 -19.09 -8.02 -9.78
C GLY A 417 -17.67 -7.42 -9.79
N THR A 418 -17.54 -6.11 -9.98
CA THR A 418 -16.24 -5.42 -9.87
C THR A 418 -15.67 -5.45 -8.44
N ALA A 419 -16.53 -5.41 -7.41
CA ALA A 419 -16.11 -5.58 -6.03
C ALA A 419 -15.57 -7.00 -5.77
N VAL A 420 -16.28 -8.02 -6.27
CA VAL A 420 -15.86 -9.43 -6.16
C VAL A 420 -14.55 -9.69 -6.92
N ALA A 421 -14.31 -9.02 -8.06
CA ALA A 421 -13.02 -9.08 -8.73
C ALA A 421 -11.89 -8.43 -7.90
N THR A 422 -12.17 -7.32 -7.24
CA THR A 422 -11.20 -6.67 -6.33
C THR A 422 -10.85 -7.59 -5.15
N MET A 423 -11.85 -8.24 -4.53
CA MET A 423 -11.64 -9.29 -3.52
C MET A 423 -10.81 -10.45 -4.05
N GLY A 424 -11.08 -10.89 -5.28
CA GLY A 424 -10.32 -11.95 -5.93
C GLY A 424 -8.85 -11.58 -6.04
N MET A 425 -8.54 -10.35 -6.46
CA MET A 425 -7.17 -9.86 -6.50
C MET A 425 -6.52 -9.86 -5.10
N LEU A 426 -7.24 -9.40 -4.08
CA LEU A 426 -6.73 -9.34 -2.70
C LEU A 426 -6.80 -10.67 -1.93
N SER A 427 -7.38 -11.73 -2.48
CA SER A 427 -7.50 -13.05 -1.80
C SER A 427 -6.17 -13.78 -1.58
N THR A 428 -5.07 -13.19 -2.05
CA THR A 428 -3.69 -13.66 -1.83
C THR A 428 -2.81 -12.58 -1.17
N ALA A 429 -3.43 -11.52 -0.66
CA ALA A 429 -2.74 -10.34 -0.14
C ALA A 429 -1.82 -10.68 1.04
N ALA A 430 -2.22 -11.59 1.94
CA ALA A 430 -1.35 -12.02 3.04
C ALA A 430 -0.04 -12.68 2.55
N TYR A 431 -0.10 -13.50 1.50
CA TYR A 431 1.11 -14.08 0.90
C TYR A 431 1.96 -13.04 0.17
N ILE A 432 1.32 -12.12 -0.58
CA ILE A 432 2.04 -11.00 -1.22
C ILE A 432 2.77 -10.17 -0.17
N LEU A 433 2.12 -9.80 0.93
CA LEU A 433 2.76 -9.07 2.03
C LEU A 433 3.91 -9.84 2.68
N THR A 434 3.80 -11.17 2.72
CA THR A 434 4.88 -12.02 3.22
C THR A 434 6.14 -11.86 2.37
N MET A 435 5.99 -11.83 1.03
CA MET A 435 7.10 -11.58 0.12
C MET A 435 7.62 -10.14 0.19
N ASP A 436 6.74 -9.19 0.50
CA ASP A 436 7.13 -7.79 0.71
C ASP A 436 8.00 -7.65 1.95
N MET A 437 7.52 -8.13 3.10
CA MET A 437 8.23 -8.10 4.40
C MET A 437 9.50 -8.94 4.41
N PHE A 438 9.57 -9.98 3.57
CA PHE A 438 10.79 -10.76 3.40
C PHE A 438 11.97 -9.90 2.94
N GLY A 439 11.74 -8.93 2.04
CA GLY A 439 12.78 -8.10 1.45
C GLY A 439 13.56 -7.29 2.49
N PRO A 440 12.92 -6.38 3.25
CA PRO A 440 13.58 -5.58 4.28
C PRO A 440 14.24 -6.42 5.37
N ILE A 441 13.66 -7.59 5.71
CA ILE A 441 14.26 -8.50 6.70
C ILE A 441 15.58 -9.07 6.18
N ALA A 442 15.64 -9.41 4.89
CA ALA A 442 16.86 -9.91 4.25
C ALA A 442 17.92 -8.80 4.09
N ASP A 443 17.48 -7.61 3.69
CA ASP A 443 18.28 -6.39 3.53
C ASP A 443 19.01 -6.03 4.84
N ASN A 444 18.24 -5.85 5.91
CA ASN A 444 18.77 -5.61 7.25
C ASN A 444 19.68 -6.74 7.75
N ALA A 445 19.39 -7.99 7.37
CA ALA A 445 20.25 -9.10 7.74
C ALA A 445 21.63 -8.99 7.08
N GLY A 446 21.68 -8.52 5.83
CA GLY A 446 22.92 -8.17 5.12
C GLY A 446 23.67 -7.04 5.81
N GLY A 447 23.00 -5.93 6.14
CA GLY A 447 23.62 -4.82 6.85
C GLY A 447 24.22 -5.23 8.21
N ILE A 448 23.52 -6.08 8.98
CA ILE A 448 24.07 -6.62 10.24
C ILE A 448 25.30 -7.51 10.00
N VAL A 449 25.32 -8.29 8.91
CA VAL A 449 26.46 -9.16 8.54
C VAL A 449 27.68 -8.30 8.22
N GLU A 450 27.51 -7.26 7.42
CA GLU A 450 28.58 -6.33 7.00
C GLU A 450 29.12 -5.51 8.17
N MET A 451 28.23 -4.84 8.92
CA MET A 451 28.60 -4.05 10.09
C MET A 451 29.28 -4.88 11.19
N SER A 452 29.05 -6.20 11.21
CA SER A 452 29.71 -7.12 12.15
C SER A 452 30.90 -7.86 11.57
N GLN A 453 31.39 -7.43 10.39
CA GLN A 453 32.60 -7.92 9.74
C GLN A 453 32.64 -9.45 9.67
N GLN A 454 31.51 -10.05 9.29
CA GLN A 454 31.45 -11.49 9.05
C GLN A 454 32.19 -11.87 7.76
N PRO A 455 32.52 -13.17 7.59
CA PRO A 455 33.13 -13.63 6.35
C PRO A 455 32.28 -13.31 5.12
N ASP A 456 32.94 -12.99 4.00
CA ASP A 456 32.29 -12.63 2.72
C ASP A 456 31.25 -13.67 2.25
N SER A 457 31.50 -14.96 2.51
CA SER A 457 30.55 -16.03 2.17
C SER A 457 29.19 -15.91 2.87
N VAL A 458 29.11 -15.21 4.00
CA VAL A 458 27.85 -14.91 4.70
C VAL A 458 27.15 -13.72 4.03
N ARG A 459 27.91 -12.71 3.58
CA ARG A 459 27.39 -11.54 2.85
C ARG A 459 26.86 -11.95 1.48
N GLU A 460 27.54 -12.85 0.77
CA GLU A 460 27.07 -13.43 -0.50
C GLU A 460 25.69 -14.09 -0.36
N ILE A 461 25.45 -14.80 0.76
CA ILE A 461 24.14 -15.40 1.03
C ILE A 461 23.07 -14.32 1.24
N THR A 462 23.36 -13.29 2.02
CA THR A 462 22.40 -12.21 2.28
C THR A 462 22.16 -11.35 1.05
N ASP A 463 23.17 -11.09 0.21
CA ASP A 463 23.04 -10.35 -1.05
C ASP A 463 22.11 -11.05 -2.03
N VAL A 464 22.17 -12.39 -2.10
CA VAL A 464 21.24 -13.18 -2.92
C VAL A 464 19.80 -13.06 -2.38
N LEU A 465 19.62 -13.04 -1.07
CA LEU A 465 18.29 -12.87 -0.45
C LEU A 465 17.76 -11.45 -0.65
N ASP A 466 18.61 -10.43 -0.49
CA ASP A 466 18.29 -9.02 -0.74
C ASP A 466 17.88 -8.80 -2.20
N ALA A 467 18.64 -9.32 -3.17
CA ALA A 467 18.28 -9.20 -4.59
C ALA A 467 16.89 -9.79 -4.91
N VAL A 468 16.56 -10.93 -4.30
CA VAL A 468 15.21 -11.51 -4.39
C VAL A 468 14.19 -10.61 -3.70
N GLY A 469 14.54 -10.06 -2.53
CA GLY A 469 13.78 -9.07 -1.77
C GLY A 469 13.42 -7.82 -2.57
N ASN A 470 14.36 -7.22 -3.30
CA ASN A 470 14.10 -6.03 -4.12
C ASN A 470 13.15 -6.33 -5.28
N THR A 471 13.27 -7.52 -5.88
CA THR A 471 12.31 -7.98 -6.90
C THR A 471 10.93 -8.24 -6.31
N THR A 472 10.83 -8.81 -5.10
CA THR A 472 9.53 -9.00 -4.43
C THR A 472 8.91 -7.67 -4.01
N LYS A 473 9.70 -6.73 -3.44
CA LYS A 473 9.29 -5.34 -3.12
C LYS A 473 8.71 -4.63 -4.35
N ALA A 474 9.35 -4.75 -5.52
CA ALA A 474 8.83 -4.14 -6.74
C ALA A 474 7.49 -4.78 -7.16
N THR A 475 7.44 -6.12 -7.15
CA THR A 475 6.27 -6.91 -7.52
C THR A 475 5.05 -6.61 -6.63
N THR A 476 5.26 -6.50 -5.32
CA THR A 476 4.22 -6.20 -4.32
C THR A 476 3.68 -4.78 -4.45
N LYS A 477 4.55 -3.81 -4.77
CA LYS A 477 4.14 -2.43 -5.10
C LYS A 477 3.27 -2.38 -6.35
N GLY A 478 3.62 -3.13 -7.40
CA GLY A 478 2.80 -3.27 -8.60
C GLY A 478 1.42 -3.84 -8.29
N PHE A 479 1.38 -4.91 -7.48
CA PHE A 479 0.12 -5.50 -6.99
C PHE A 479 -0.73 -4.49 -6.20
N ALA A 480 -0.13 -3.72 -5.28
CA ALA A 480 -0.83 -2.72 -4.48
C ALA A 480 -1.43 -1.59 -5.33
N ILE A 481 -0.76 -1.19 -6.42
CA ILE A 481 -1.32 -0.20 -7.35
C ILE A 481 -2.52 -0.78 -8.12
N GLY A 482 -2.40 -2.02 -8.61
CA GLY A 482 -3.51 -2.66 -9.33
C GLY A 482 -4.74 -2.86 -8.43
N SER A 483 -4.55 -3.24 -7.17
CA SER A 483 -5.64 -3.36 -6.21
C SER A 483 -6.25 -2.01 -5.85
N ALA A 484 -5.42 -0.98 -5.66
CA ALA A 484 -5.89 0.39 -5.45
C ALA A 484 -6.71 0.89 -6.65
N ALA A 485 -6.31 0.58 -7.89
CA ALA A 485 -7.05 0.96 -9.08
C ALA A 485 -8.46 0.37 -9.11
N LEU A 486 -8.58 -0.93 -8.84
CA LEU A 486 -9.88 -1.61 -8.75
C LEU A 486 -10.72 -1.07 -7.58
N ALA A 487 -10.13 -0.93 -6.39
CA ALA A 487 -10.81 -0.44 -5.19
C ALA A 487 -11.30 1.01 -5.33
N SER A 488 -10.56 1.87 -6.02
CA SER A 488 -10.94 3.27 -6.21
C SER A 488 -12.23 3.43 -7.00
N PHE A 489 -12.47 2.55 -7.97
CA PHE A 489 -13.74 2.53 -8.71
C PHE A 489 -14.92 2.14 -7.81
N LEU A 490 -14.71 1.22 -6.85
CA LEU A 490 -15.72 0.84 -5.86
C LEU A 490 -16.03 2.00 -4.92
N LEU A 491 -14.99 2.66 -4.40
CA LEU A 491 -15.12 3.80 -3.49
C LEU A 491 -15.80 5.00 -4.17
N PHE A 492 -15.54 5.22 -5.46
CA PHE A 492 -16.26 6.22 -6.25
C PHE A 492 -17.76 5.91 -6.35
N SER A 493 -18.11 4.64 -6.60
CA SER A 493 -19.51 4.21 -6.63
C SER A 493 -20.19 4.40 -5.27
N ALA A 494 -19.49 4.04 -4.18
CA ALA A 494 -19.96 4.29 -2.83
C ALA A 494 -20.15 5.79 -2.55
N TYR A 495 -19.26 6.66 -3.04
CA TYR A 495 -19.39 8.10 -2.90
C TYR A 495 -20.67 8.63 -3.57
N MET A 496 -20.98 8.17 -4.79
CA MET A 496 -22.21 8.58 -5.48
C MET A 496 -23.47 8.16 -4.69
N ASP A 497 -23.50 6.93 -4.17
CA ASP A 497 -24.62 6.43 -3.37
C ASP A 497 -24.77 7.23 -2.05
N GLU A 498 -23.66 7.56 -1.39
CA GLU A 498 -23.64 8.34 -0.15
C GLU A 498 -24.12 9.79 -0.38
N VAL A 499 -23.64 10.44 -1.44
CA VAL A 499 -24.12 11.77 -1.86
C VAL A 499 -25.61 11.75 -2.15
N SER A 500 -26.10 10.72 -2.85
CA SER A 500 -27.53 10.57 -3.13
C SER A 500 -28.36 10.44 -1.85
N SER A 501 -27.84 9.70 -0.87
CA SER A 501 -28.46 9.51 0.45
C SER A 501 -28.56 10.81 1.24
N PHE A 502 -27.47 11.59 1.32
CA PHE A 502 -27.46 12.88 2.02
C PHE A 502 -28.29 13.94 1.32
N ALA A 503 -28.22 14.02 -0.02
CA ALA A 503 -28.95 15.01 -0.81
C ALA A 503 -30.45 14.73 -0.87
N ARG A 504 -30.89 13.50 -0.55
CA ARG A 504 -32.27 13.02 -0.74
C ARG A 504 -32.74 13.10 -2.19
N GLU A 505 -31.80 13.15 -3.13
CA GLU A 505 -32.02 13.23 -4.57
C GLU A 505 -31.12 12.22 -5.30
N PRO A 506 -31.53 11.69 -6.46
CA PRO A 506 -30.73 10.73 -7.21
C PRO A 506 -29.43 11.35 -7.74
N PHE A 507 -28.28 10.89 -7.23
CA PHE A 507 -26.95 11.28 -7.75
C PHE A 507 -26.42 10.17 -8.67
N LYS A 508 -26.84 10.17 -9.94
CA LYS A 508 -26.53 9.09 -10.89
C LYS A 508 -25.50 9.44 -11.94
N GLN A 509 -25.29 10.73 -12.20
CA GLN A 509 -24.45 11.18 -13.31
C GLN A 509 -23.59 12.37 -12.90
N VAL A 510 -22.32 12.28 -13.29
CA VAL A 510 -21.35 13.36 -13.25
C VAL A 510 -21.02 13.70 -14.69
N ASP A 511 -21.49 14.85 -15.18
CA ASP A 511 -21.25 15.28 -16.55
C ASP A 511 -19.97 16.12 -16.62
N ILE A 512 -18.94 15.54 -17.25
CA ILE A 512 -17.63 16.18 -17.44
C ILE A 512 -17.65 17.29 -18.49
N ALA A 513 -18.71 17.43 -19.28
CA ALA A 513 -18.86 18.54 -20.22
C ALA A 513 -19.17 19.87 -19.51
N ILE A 514 -19.56 19.82 -18.23
CA ILE A 514 -19.77 21.01 -17.40
C ILE A 514 -18.38 21.59 -17.02
N PRO A 515 -18.09 22.87 -17.32
CA PRO A 515 -16.76 23.47 -17.10
C PRO A 515 -16.25 23.34 -15.67
N GLU A 516 -17.10 23.55 -14.66
CA GLU A 516 -16.73 23.45 -13.25
C GLU A 516 -16.32 22.02 -12.87
N VAL A 517 -17.02 21.02 -13.41
CA VAL A 517 -16.72 19.60 -13.20
C VAL A 517 -15.41 19.23 -13.86
N PHE A 518 -15.18 19.69 -15.09
CA PHE A 518 -13.89 19.51 -15.78
C PHE A 518 -12.72 20.16 -15.02
N ILE A 519 -12.92 21.38 -14.48
CA ILE A 519 -11.94 22.06 -13.63
C ILE A 519 -11.66 21.22 -12.38
N GLY A 520 -12.69 20.66 -11.73
CA GLY A 520 -12.52 19.71 -10.64
C GLY A 520 -11.60 18.55 -11.01
N GLY A 521 -11.82 17.96 -12.19
CA GLY A 521 -10.95 16.93 -12.75
C GLY A 521 -9.50 17.38 -12.94
N LEU A 522 -9.28 18.56 -13.54
CA LEU A 522 -7.95 19.12 -13.75
C LEU A 522 -7.21 19.37 -12.42
N LEU A 523 -7.91 19.88 -11.40
CA LEU A 523 -7.38 20.08 -10.05
C LEU A 523 -7.02 18.75 -9.39
N GLY A 524 -7.81 17.69 -9.62
CA GLY A 524 -7.50 16.33 -9.21
C GLY A 524 -6.20 15.79 -9.82
N SER A 525 -6.03 15.96 -11.13
CA SER A 525 -4.77 15.58 -11.80
C SER A 525 -3.59 16.41 -11.29
N MET A 526 -3.76 17.71 -11.13
CA MET A 526 -2.72 18.60 -10.59
C MET A 526 -2.28 18.16 -9.18
N LEU A 527 -3.22 17.76 -8.33
CA LEU A 527 -2.94 17.31 -6.96
C LEU A 527 -1.93 16.15 -6.95
N ILE A 528 -2.09 15.17 -7.82
CA ILE A 528 -1.18 14.02 -7.92
C ILE A 528 0.24 14.46 -8.26
N PHE A 529 0.40 15.26 -9.31
CA PHE A 529 1.72 15.75 -9.74
C PHE A 529 2.38 16.61 -8.65
N LEU A 530 1.62 17.48 -8.01
CA LEU A 530 2.11 18.36 -6.95
C LEU A 530 2.52 17.56 -5.71
N PHE A 531 1.72 16.55 -5.33
CA PHE A 531 2.05 15.62 -4.25
C PHE A 531 3.36 14.88 -4.52
N SER A 532 3.50 14.28 -5.71
CA SER A 532 4.73 13.58 -6.11
C SER A 532 5.94 14.49 -6.09
N ALA A 533 5.82 15.71 -6.63
CA ALA A 533 6.90 16.69 -6.63
C ALA A 533 7.34 17.06 -5.20
N TRP A 534 6.40 17.27 -4.29
CA TRP A 534 6.70 17.60 -2.90
C TRP A 534 7.29 16.42 -2.12
N ALA A 535 6.82 15.20 -2.37
CA ALA A 535 7.38 13.99 -1.79
C ALA A 535 8.83 13.76 -2.24
N CYS A 536 9.13 13.84 -3.54
CA CYS A 536 10.51 13.71 -4.03
C CYS A 536 11.42 14.83 -3.50
N ALA A 537 10.93 16.06 -3.46
CA ALA A 537 11.71 17.19 -2.95
C ALA A 537 11.97 17.08 -1.43
N ALA A 538 11.08 16.47 -0.67
CA ALA A 538 11.27 16.19 0.76
C ALA A 538 12.43 15.20 1.00
N VAL A 539 12.50 14.12 0.22
CA VAL A 539 13.64 13.18 0.26
C VAL A 539 14.93 13.91 -0.08
N GLY A 540 14.95 14.66 -1.20
CA GLY A 540 16.15 15.37 -1.64
C GLY A 540 16.69 16.38 -0.61
N ARG A 541 15.81 17.18 0.03
CA ARG A 541 16.22 18.11 1.10
C ARG A 541 16.78 17.36 2.31
N THR A 542 16.13 16.27 2.72
CA THR A 542 16.56 15.48 3.88
C THR A 542 17.88 14.76 3.61
N ALA A 543 18.05 14.16 2.43
CA ALA A 543 19.28 13.51 2.01
C ALA A 543 20.46 14.50 1.99
N GLN A 544 20.25 15.73 1.55
CA GLN A 544 21.29 16.77 1.60
C GLN A 544 21.76 17.08 3.04
N GLU A 545 20.88 17.02 4.04
CA GLU A 545 21.26 17.18 5.44
C GLU A 545 22.11 15.98 5.91
N VAL A 546 21.74 14.76 5.54
CA VAL A 546 22.51 13.54 5.83
C VAL A 546 23.89 13.60 5.19
N VAL A 547 23.98 13.90 3.89
CA VAL A 547 25.25 14.01 3.16
C VAL A 547 26.18 15.02 3.84
N LYS A 548 25.67 16.19 4.25
CA LYS A 548 26.46 17.20 4.95
C LYS A 548 26.98 16.67 6.29
N GLU A 549 26.17 15.94 7.04
CA GLU A 549 26.58 15.34 8.31
C GLU A 549 27.61 14.23 8.14
N VAL A 550 27.42 13.32 7.18
CA VAL A 550 28.37 12.23 6.89
C VAL A 550 29.73 12.82 6.49
N ARG A 551 29.75 13.81 5.58
CA ARG A 551 30.97 14.53 5.18
C ARG A 551 31.62 15.23 6.36
N ARG A 552 30.83 15.91 7.21
CA ARG A 552 31.34 16.60 8.41
C ARG A 552 32.07 15.62 9.33
N GLN A 553 31.48 14.46 9.61
CA GLN A 553 32.11 13.46 10.46
C GLN A 553 33.39 12.90 9.85
N PHE A 554 33.43 12.60 8.55
CA PHE A 554 34.67 12.13 7.90
C PHE A 554 35.79 13.17 7.91
N ILE A 555 35.46 14.46 7.74
CA ILE A 555 36.44 15.55 7.75
C ILE A 555 36.95 15.83 9.18
N GLU A 556 36.05 15.94 10.16
CA GLU A 556 36.40 16.31 11.53
C GLU A 556 36.99 15.14 12.34
N ARG A 557 36.68 13.90 11.96
CA ARG A 557 37.05 12.68 12.69
C ARG A 557 37.72 11.66 11.75
N PRO A 558 38.94 11.96 11.24
CA PRO A 558 39.61 11.10 10.26
C PRO A 558 39.93 9.69 10.78
N GLY A 559 39.96 9.50 12.10
CA GLY A 559 40.14 8.19 12.73
C GLY A 559 39.04 7.16 12.41
N ILE A 560 37.90 7.61 11.88
CA ILE A 560 36.80 6.74 11.41
C ILE A 560 37.25 5.88 10.22
N MET A 561 37.99 6.45 9.26
CA MET A 561 38.39 5.73 8.04
C MET A 561 39.38 4.60 8.33
N ASP A 562 40.18 4.75 9.39
CA ASP A 562 41.16 3.79 9.89
C ASP A 562 40.60 2.81 10.94
N TYR A 563 39.29 2.84 11.24
CA TYR A 563 38.65 2.07 12.33
C TYR A 563 39.15 2.38 13.75
N LYS A 564 39.92 3.45 13.95
CA LYS A 564 40.41 3.88 15.27
C LYS A 564 39.32 4.55 16.09
N GLU A 565 38.33 5.12 15.42
CA GLU A 565 37.23 5.87 16.01
C GLU A 565 35.89 5.40 15.46
N LYS A 566 34.86 5.32 16.31
CA LYS A 566 33.50 4.95 15.87
C LYS A 566 32.73 6.18 15.40
N PRO A 567 32.01 6.11 14.26
CA PRO A 567 31.13 7.19 13.82
C PRO A 567 30.00 7.45 14.83
N ASP A 568 29.45 8.67 14.82
CA ASP A 568 28.26 9.02 15.59
C ASP A 568 27.01 8.73 14.75
N TYR A 569 26.50 7.50 14.91
CA TYR A 569 25.27 7.03 14.30
C TYR A 569 24.02 7.77 14.81
N GLY A 570 24.00 8.11 16.10
CA GLY A 570 22.83 8.70 16.75
C GLY A 570 22.50 10.07 16.17
N ARG A 571 23.53 10.83 15.77
CA ARG A 571 23.35 12.12 15.10
C ARG A 571 22.63 11.99 13.75
N CYS A 572 23.03 11.04 12.90
CA CYS A 572 22.36 10.81 11.62
C CYS A 572 20.91 10.37 11.83
N VAL A 573 20.65 9.42 12.73
CA VAL A 573 19.29 8.98 13.09
C VAL A 573 18.42 10.16 13.53
N ALA A 574 18.94 11.05 14.39
CA ALA A 574 18.19 12.20 14.89
C ALA A 574 17.87 13.25 13.80
N ILE A 575 18.80 13.49 12.87
CA ILE A 575 18.61 14.40 11.73
C ILE A 575 17.51 13.86 10.83
N VAL A 576 17.64 12.62 10.37
CA VAL A 576 16.68 11.99 9.47
C VAL A 576 15.29 11.91 10.11
N ALA A 577 15.21 11.50 11.38
CA ALA A 577 13.95 11.46 12.14
C ALA A 577 13.25 12.82 12.21
N SER A 578 13.99 13.88 12.55
CA SER A 578 13.40 15.20 12.72
C SER A 578 12.99 15.82 11.40
N ALA A 579 13.78 15.62 10.35
CA ALA A 579 13.52 16.14 9.02
C ALA A 579 12.34 15.42 8.35
N SER A 580 12.28 14.08 8.39
CA SER A 580 11.20 13.32 7.76
C SER A 580 9.82 13.65 8.34
N LEU A 581 9.73 13.83 9.67
CA LEU A 581 8.49 14.22 10.34
C LEU A 581 8.02 15.62 9.98
N ARG A 582 8.95 16.56 9.75
CA ARG A 582 8.61 17.92 9.33
C ARG A 582 8.15 17.93 7.87
N GLU A 583 8.88 17.22 7.03
CA GLU A 583 8.68 17.22 5.58
C GLU A 583 7.41 16.46 5.15
N MET A 584 6.97 15.44 5.89
CA MET A 584 5.73 14.71 5.58
C MET A 584 4.45 15.54 5.78
N ILE A 585 4.48 16.62 6.57
CA ILE A 585 3.28 17.40 6.90
C ILE A 585 2.73 18.11 5.66
N LYS A 586 3.60 18.70 4.83
CA LYS A 586 3.17 19.50 3.69
C LYS A 586 2.47 18.68 2.59
N PRO A 587 3.02 17.55 2.10
CA PRO A 587 2.31 16.69 1.15
C PRO A 587 1.06 16.05 1.78
N GLY A 588 1.11 15.62 3.04
CA GLY A 588 -0.07 15.06 3.72
C GLY A 588 -1.21 16.07 3.90
N ALA A 589 -0.89 17.33 4.20
CA ALA A 589 -1.89 18.41 4.28
C ALA A 589 -2.53 18.68 2.91
N LEU A 590 -1.76 18.63 1.81
CA LEU A 590 -2.30 18.76 0.45
C LEU A 590 -3.40 17.72 0.19
N ALA A 591 -3.15 16.46 0.54
CA ALA A 591 -4.07 15.36 0.35
C ALA A 591 -5.41 15.56 1.07
N ILE A 592 -5.36 16.03 2.32
CA ILE A 592 -6.54 16.20 3.17
C ILE A 592 -7.31 17.48 2.81
N VAL A 593 -6.59 18.59 2.69
CA VAL A 593 -7.21 19.93 2.58
C VAL A 593 -7.79 20.15 1.19
N SER A 594 -7.17 19.65 0.13
CA SER A 594 -7.59 19.91 -1.25
C SER A 594 -9.03 19.49 -1.56
N PRO A 595 -9.47 18.23 -1.32
CA PRO A 595 -10.86 17.84 -1.61
C PRO A 595 -11.87 18.62 -0.76
N ILE A 596 -11.53 18.97 0.48
CA ILE A 596 -12.39 19.77 1.37
C ILE A 596 -12.56 21.19 0.82
N VAL A 597 -11.45 21.85 0.49
CA VAL A 597 -11.46 23.24 -0.02
C VAL A 597 -12.16 23.31 -1.36
N VAL A 598 -11.84 22.42 -2.30
CA VAL A 598 -12.49 22.40 -3.62
C VAL A 598 -13.99 22.14 -3.47
N GLY A 599 -14.39 21.13 -2.71
CA GLY A 599 -15.81 20.83 -2.51
C GLY A 599 -16.58 21.97 -1.85
N PHE A 600 -16.01 22.61 -0.84
CA PHE A 600 -16.63 23.75 -0.16
C PHE A 600 -16.77 24.97 -1.08
N LEU A 601 -15.71 25.33 -1.82
CA LEU A 601 -15.74 26.49 -2.73
C LEU A 601 -16.79 26.31 -3.82
N PHE A 602 -16.85 25.13 -4.43
CA PHE A 602 -17.82 24.85 -5.49
C PHE A 602 -19.24 24.61 -4.97
N ARG A 603 -19.41 24.21 -3.72
CA ARG A 603 -20.71 24.25 -3.04
C ARG A 603 -21.21 25.69 -2.90
N VAL A 604 -20.36 26.61 -2.42
CA VAL A 604 -20.71 28.03 -2.29
C VAL A 604 -21.05 28.63 -3.65
N LEU A 605 -20.23 28.35 -4.67
CA LEU A 605 -20.52 28.78 -6.04
C LEU A 605 -21.84 28.21 -6.56
N GLY A 606 -22.07 26.91 -6.34
CA GLY A 606 -23.31 26.21 -6.71
C GLY A 606 -24.55 26.82 -6.07
N HIS A 607 -24.44 27.25 -4.81
CA HIS A 607 -25.52 27.98 -4.13
C HIS A 607 -25.85 29.31 -4.84
N TYR A 608 -24.84 30.07 -5.25
CA TYR A 608 -25.04 31.34 -5.97
C TYR A 608 -25.52 31.16 -7.41
N THR A 609 -25.17 30.06 -8.07
CA THR A 609 -25.55 29.78 -9.48
C THR A 609 -26.82 28.95 -9.62
N GLY A 610 -27.46 28.55 -8.52
CA GLY A 610 -28.68 27.72 -8.54
C GLY A 610 -28.43 26.24 -8.82
N HIS A 611 -27.19 25.77 -8.65
CA HIS A 611 -26.77 24.38 -8.80
C HIS A 611 -26.35 23.78 -7.44
N PRO A 612 -27.30 23.33 -6.59
CA PRO A 612 -27.02 22.91 -5.21
C PRO A 612 -26.05 21.73 -5.08
N LEU A 613 -26.01 20.82 -6.06
CA LEU A 613 -25.12 19.65 -6.06
C LEU A 613 -23.77 19.89 -6.74
N LEU A 614 -23.43 21.14 -7.09
CA LEU A 614 -22.21 21.44 -7.83
C LEU A 614 -20.95 21.00 -7.07
N GLY A 615 -20.86 21.30 -5.77
CA GLY A 615 -19.73 20.89 -4.93
C GLY A 615 -19.49 19.37 -4.99
N ALA A 616 -20.55 18.58 -4.82
CA ALA A 616 -20.46 17.11 -4.89
C ALA A 616 -20.04 16.60 -6.28
N LYS A 617 -20.53 17.22 -7.38
CA LYS A 617 -20.13 16.86 -8.76
C LYS A 617 -18.67 17.18 -9.05
N VAL A 618 -18.19 18.34 -8.60
CA VAL A 618 -16.79 18.76 -8.79
C VAL A 618 -15.84 17.85 -8.01
N VAL A 619 -16.19 17.49 -6.77
CA VAL A 619 -15.42 16.53 -5.97
C VAL A 619 -15.42 15.13 -6.61
N ALA A 620 -16.55 14.70 -7.18
CA ALA A 620 -16.63 13.44 -7.91
C ALA A 620 -15.61 13.40 -9.07
N ALA A 621 -15.51 14.49 -9.84
CA ALA A 621 -14.55 14.61 -10.92
C ALA A 621 -13.10 14.71 -10.42
N LEU A 622 -12.86 15.49 -9.35
CA LEU A 622 -11.55 15.56 -8.69
C LEU A 622 -11.07 14.17 -8.28
N LEU A 623 -11.93 13.39 -7.63
CA LEU A 623 -11.62 12.03 -7.20
C LEU A 623 -11.26 11.12 -8.38
N MET A 624 -12.06 11.11 -9.45
CA MET A 624 -11.82 10.22 -10.60
C MET A 624 -10.56 10.59 -11.38
N PHE A 625 -10.32 11.88 -11.64
CA PHE A 625 -9.13 12.31 -12.36
C PHE A 625 -7.85 12.16 -11.52
N ALA A 626 -7.92 12.43 -10.20
CA ALA A 626 -6.82 12.14 -9.28
C ALA A 626 -6.54 10.63 -9.24
N THR A 627 -7.56 9.78 -9.27
CA THR A 627 -7.40 8.33 -9.34
C THR A 627 -6.68 7.89 -10.61
N VAL A 628 -7.17 8.32 -11.78
CA VAL A 628 -6.58 7.92 -13.07
C VAL A 628 -5.14 8.40 -13.21
N SER A 629 -4.88 9.69 -12.93
CA SER A 629 -3.52 10.23 -12.98
C SER A 629 -2.61 9.62 -11.90
N GLY A 630 -3.15 9.34 -10.72
CA GLY A 630 -2.44 8.71 -9.62
C GLY A 630 -1.99 7.29 -9.94
N ILE A 631 -2.85 6.47 -10.56
CA ILE A 631 -2.49 5.11 -10.99
C ILE A 631 -1.32 5.16 -11.98
N LEU A 632 -1.41 6.01 -13.00
CA LEU A 632 -0.36 6.17 -14.01
C LEU A 632 0.96 6.65 -13.40
N MET A 633 0.90 7.68 -12.55
CA MET A 633 2.08 8.23 -11.89
C MET A 633 2.70 7.23 -10.91
N ALA A 634 1.90 6.48 -10.15
CA ALA A 634 2.39 5.47 -9.24
C ALA A 634 3.08 4.32 -9.97
N LEU A 635 2.51 3.84 -11.09
CA LEU A 635 3.13 2.82 -11.95
C LEU A 635 4.46 3.31 -12.51
N PHE A 636 4.47 4.53 -13.07
CA PHE A 636 5.68 5.16 -13.60
C PHE A 636 6.80 5.23 -12.55
N LEU A 637 6.52 5.82 -11.38
CA LEU A 637 7.52 6.02 -10.34
C LEU A 637 8.04 4.69 -9.79
N ASN A 638 7.16 3.74 -9.50
CA ASN A 638 7.55 2.45 -8.92
C ASN A 638 8.37 1.61 -9.89
N THR A 639 7.96 1.53 -11.17
CA THR A 639 8.66 0.72 -12.15
C THR A 639 9.97 1.35 -12.59
N ALA A 640 10.02 2.68 -12.81
CA ALA A 640 11.26 3.36 -13.14
C ALA A 640 12.32 3.18 -12.04
N GLY A 641 11.95 3.44 -10.78
CA GLY A 641 12.85 3.27 -9.65
C GLY A 641 13.30 1.81 -9.46
N GLY A 642 12.39 0.85 -9.55
CA GLY A 642 12.74 -0.56 -9.46
C GLY A 642 13.63 -1.06 -10.62
N ALA A 643 13.48 -0.50 -11.82
CA ALA A 643 14.32 -0.83 -12.96
C ALA A 643 15.75 -0.27 -12.80
N TRP A 644 15.89 0.98 -12.31
CA TRP A 644 17.22 1.56 -12.04
C TRP A 644 18.00 0.77 -10.99
N ASP A 645 17.34 0.38 -9.90
CA ASP A 645 17.96 -0.42 -8.84
C ASP A 645 18.45 -1.78 -9.37
N ASN A 646 17.60 -2.49 -10.09
CA ASN A 646 17.97 -3.79 -10.64
C ASN A 646 18.99 -3.68 -11.78
N ALA A 647 19.03 -2.56 -12.51
CA ALA A 647 20.11 -2.29 -13.46
C ALA A 647 21.46 -2.07 -12.75
N LYS A 648 21.47 -1.37 -11.61
CA LYS A 648 22.65 -1.25 -10.73
C LYS A 648 23.09 -2.63 -10.23
N LYS A 649 22.19 -3.40 -9.59
CA LYS A 649 22.50 -4.75 -9.07
C LYS A 649 22.98 -5.70 -10.18
N PHE A 650 22.45 -5.59 -11.40
CA PHE A 650 22.95 -6.37 -12.54
C PHE A 650 24.42 -6.09 -12.86
N ILE A 651 24.82 -4.81 -12.86
CA ILE A 651 26.22 -4.41 -13.08
C ILE A 651 27.09 -4.90 -11.92
N GLU A 652 26.58 -4.87 -10.69
CA GLU A 652 27.29 -5.37 -9.50
C GLU A 652 27.63 -6.87 -9.57
N THR A 653 26.90 -7.67 -10.35
CA THR A 653 27.23 -9.09 -10.59
C THR A 653 28.51 -9.31 -11.42
N GLY A 654 29.10 -8.24 -11.94
CA GLY A 654 30.29 -8.28 -12.81
C GLY A 654 29.99 -7.96 -14.28
N ALA A 655 28.71 -7.80 -14.64
CA ALA A 655 28.34 -7.32 -15.97
C ALA A 655 28.81 -5.87 -16.19
N LEU A 656 29.14 -5.52 -17.45
CA LEU A 656 29.47 -4.16 -17.87
C LEU A 656 30.61 -3.47 -17.07
N GLY A 657 31.54 -4.26 -16.54
CA GLY A 657 32.72 -3.78 -15.83
C GLY A 657 32.66 -3.92 -14.31
N GLY A 658 31.52 -4.33 -13.74
CA GLY A 658 31.42 -4.64 -12.31
C GLY A 658 31.43 -3.41 -11.40
N LYS A 659 31.48 -3.68 -10.07
CA LYS A 659 31.53 -2.66 -9.02
C LYS A 659 32.72 -1.71 -9.22
N GLY A 660 32.45 -0.41 -9.07
CA GLY A 660 33.45 0.67 -9.19
C GLY A 660 33.72 1.17 -10.62
N SER A 661 33.22 0.49 -11.65
CA SER A 661 33.31 0.94 -13.04
C SER A 661 32.52 2.24 -13.30
N GLU A 662 32.78 2.93 -14.41
CA GLU A 662 32.01 4.12 -14.80
C GLU A 662 30.53 3.76 -15.09
N SER A 663 30.27 2.59 -15.67
CA SER A 663 28.91 2.06 -15.83
C SER A 663 28.21 1.88 -14.48
N HIS A 664 28.93 1.40 -13.47
CA HIS A 664 28.40 1.24 -12.12
C HIS A 664 28.06 2.58 -11.49
N LYS A 665 28.96 3.58 -11.58
CA LYS A 665 28.68 4.94 -11.06
C LYS A 665 27.48 5.59 -11.75
N ALA A 666 27.32 5.39 -13.06
CA ALA A 666 26.15 5.85 -13.81
C ALA A 666 24.86 5.17 -13.32
N ALA A 667 24.90 3.85 -13.08
CA ALA A 667 23.74 3.12 -12.56
C ALA A 667 23.38 3.50 -11.12
N VAL A 668 24.36 3.76 -10.26
CA VAL A 668 24.13 4.31 -8.90
C VAL A 668 23.45 5.68 -8.96
N THR A 669 23.78 6.51 -9.96
CA THR A 669 23.08 7.78 -10.17
C THR A 669 21.61 7.57 -10.58
N GLY A 670 21.34 6.57 -11.42
CA GLY A 670 19.97 6.17 -11.76
C GLY A 670 19.18 5.73 -10.54
N ASP A 671 19.78 4.87 -9.72
CA ASP A 671 19.15 4.33 -8.52
C ASP A 671 18.85 5.41 -7.48
N THR A 672 19.81 6.29 -7.20
CA THR A 672 19.60 7.44 -6.30
C THR A 672 18.51 8.42 -6.76
N VAL A 673 18.26 8.51 -8.08
CA VAL A 673 17.09 9.22 -8.62
C VAL A 673 15.81 8.40 -8.45
N GLY A 674 15.90 7.07 -8.59
CA GLY A 674 14.81 6.11 -8.45
C GLY A 674 14.33 5.85 -7.03
N ASP A 675 15.17 6.03 -6.01
CA ASP A 675 14.85 5.82 -4.59
C ASP A 675 13.63 6.64 -4.11
N PRO A 676 13.60 7.98 -4.26
CA PRO A 676 12.42 8.74 -3.91
C PRO A 676 11.19 8.34 -4.73
N PHE A 677 11.38 7.80 -5.94
CA PHE A 677 10.28 7.37 -6.81
C PHE A 677 9.64 6.08 -6.28
N LYS A 678 10.45 5.03 -6.08
CA LYS A 678 9.97 3.67 -5.75
C LYS A 678 9.61 3.45 -4.28
N ASP A 679 10.15 4.27 -3.35
CA ASP A 679 10.01 4.02 -1.90
C ASP A 679 9.30 5.16 -1.15
N THR A 680 9.19 6.36 -1.74
CA THR A 680 8.47 7.47 -1.12
C THR A 680 7.25 7.88 -1.93
N ALA A 681 7.44 8.47 -3.11
CA ALA A 681 6.36 9.10 -3.86
C ALA A 681 5.39 8.07 -4.46
N GLY A 682 5.90 7.08 -5.20
CA GLY A 682 5.08 6.06 -5.86
C GLY A 682 4.23 5.24 -4.90
N PRO A 683 4.78 4.73 -3.77
CA PRO A 683 3.95 4.07 -2.77
C PRO A 683 2.96 5.03 -2.10
N SER A 684 3.38 6.24 -1.72
CA SER A 684 2.44 7.18 -1.08
C SER A 684 1.26 7.56 -1.99
N LEU A 685 1.44 7.53 -3.32
CA LEU A 685 0.35 7.76 -4.28
C LEU A 685 -0.73 6.69 -4.23
N HIS A 686 -0.41 5.41 -4.07
CA HIS A 686 -1.47 4.39 -3.97
C HIS A 686 -2.33 4.61 -2.73
N VAL A 687 -1.72 5.04 -1.61
CA VAL A 687 -2.46 5.34 -0.37
C VAL A 687 -3.28 6.61 -0.58
N LEU A 688 -2.69 7.63 -1.20
CA LEU A 688 -3.34 8.89 -1.49
C LEU A 688 -4.64 8.71 -2.27
N ILE A 689 -4.64 7.89 -3.32
CA ILE A 689 -5.82 7.69 -4.17
C ILE A 689 -6.98 7.08 -3.37
N LYS A 690 -6.71 6.02 -2.60
CA LYS A 690 -7.71 5.38 -1.73
C LYS A 690 -8.18 6.33 -0.63
N MET A 691 -7.24 7.09 -0.06
CA MET A 691 -7.49 8.11 0.97
C MET A 691 -8.37 9.25 0.45
N LEU A 692 -8.16 9.72 -0.80
CA LEU A 692 -9.02 10.71 -1.44
C LEU A 692 -10.46 10.19 -1.56
N ALA A 693 -10.64 8.90 -1.84
CA ALA A 693 -11.98 8.34 -1.90
C ALA A 693 -12.63 8.25 -0.51
N THR A 694 -11.91 7.77 0.51
CA THR A 694 -12.44 7.66 1.88
C THR A 694 -12.69 9.02 2.54
N ILE A 695 -11.84 10.03 2.30
CA ILE A 695 -12.08 11.39 2.80
C ILE A 695 -13.29 12.03 2.12
N THR A 696 -13.46 11.87 0.80
CA THR A 696 -14.62 12.46 0.11
C THR A 696 -15.93 11.82 0.55
N LEU A 697 -15.93 10.53 0.89
CA LEU A 697 -17.06 9.85 1.52
C LEU A 697 -17.41 10.44 2.89
N VAL A 698 -16.44 10.54 3.80
CA VAL A 698 -16.67 11.10 5.15
C VAL A 698 -17.04 12.59 5.09
N MET A 699 -16.43 13.33 4.17
CA MET A 699 -16.64 14.77 4.02
C MET A 699 -17.80 15.12 3.08
N ALA A 700 -18.53 14.14 2.54
CA ALA A 700 -19.69 14.36 1.67
C ALA A 700 -20.70 15.40 2.22
N PRO A 701 -21.01 15.45 3.53
CA PRO A 701 -21.90 16.48 4.10
C PRO A 701 -21.40 17.93 3.92
N VAL A 702 -20.08 18.13 3.73
CA VAL A 702 -19.50 19.46 3.51
C VAL A 702 -19.78 19.95 2.08
N PHE A 703 -19.97 19.03 1.13
CA PHE A 703 -20.12 19.32 -0.30
C PHE A 703 -21.57 19.61 -0.73
N LEU A 704 -22.52 19.44 0.19
CA LEU A 704 -23.97 19.53 -0.02
C LEU A 704 -24.57 20.76 0.66
#